data_AF-A0A927U4A9-F1
#
_entry.id   AF-A0A927U4A9-F1
#
_cell.length_a   1.000
_cell.length_b   1.000
_cell.length_c   1.000
_cell.angle_alpha   90.00
_cell.angle_beta   90.00
_cell.angle_gamma   90.00
#
_symmetry.space_group_name_H-M   'P 1'
#
loop_
_entity.id
_entity.type
_entity.pdbx_description
1 polymer ?
#
loop_
_entity_poly.entity_id
_entity_poly.type
_entity_poly.pdbx_seq_one_letter_code
_entity_poly.pdbx_strand_id
1 'polypeptide(L)'
;MKKRLVSLLMVAALATSMVACGTATDTSSETTTEASATTEVSEEQAYIEETLNLANNEEVTWSYDADADAWTMSIVSAVAYPEIEDEQGVSVCVPGAYVTGIDTDGDGQADVTSADYTEAVHGSLVIDYEAEIISSNGQVYTAATAPVIVNTGAAGYSSSTNTEASTTYASEGYINMSCGNRGKNDTATDEDGNEYYTGDAPSCLVDQKNAIRFVKYNILLGNLPGNTDYFVSTGGSGGGAHATMVAATGNNSDFYDYEIEAGAVGVYQNEDGSYSTSVTIDGTTYEISDGVWGCMAYSAITSLYEADMALAFEYYMDNDYDFGTEFKEQLAEYLSEEYMEYINEQNLSVNEADVELDINGDGDTTDTIALSIEYDEDKYADTNGYGGTYVDFYLAEFVSNLQWYLDNLDYAEGWTWFDEDGNALSDEEVASMTSEDKAEAFIEGRYAKSSSSDGMMGGPGGGAPDGAGPGGNMEGGPTGEAPTGEAPAEASADTEETDDRSFANDDVAANSAGDTMDVGTPDEGTTQSAGTTTDSANYSTYEEMLEAYQNDIAEIQAGDEYGNNIVDLYNPLNYIGDEDTDDATWVRILCGAAEGDISMFNSLNLQIAMLSAGIDATIDWQWDGGHVPSEILGDSLSYYVDKMYGEYVDGAVSIEKAEAETQTENGDATEATGTDLSSWVDYSDISSVSFSLADAVSYRTNGASKTIPGFDVMDYGQEDYVFGDSDSDARHWSEKLLEVLEEHADVLSELFNSGN
;
A
#
# COMPACT_ATOMS: atom_id res chain seq x y z
N MET A 1 -21.43 -11.98 38.98
CA MET A 1 -22.76 -11.88 39.64
C MET A 1 -23.35 -10.50 39.30
N LYS A 2 -24.51 -10.51 38.64
CA LYS A 2 -25.13 -9.41 37.86
C LYS A 2 -25.48 -8.11 38.61
N LYS A 3 -25.33 -6.97 37.90
CA LYS A 3 -26.26 -5.83 37.65
C LYS A 3 -25.42 -4.57 37.32
N ARG A 4 -25.22 -4.08 36.09
CA ARG A 4 -26.09 -3.54 35.00
C ARG A 4 -26.93 -2.28 35.34
N LEU A 5 -26.59 -1.20 34.61
CA LEU A 5 -27.37 -0.07 34.06
C LEU A 5 -27.81 1.12 34.96
N VAL A 6 -27.50 2.36 34.54
CA VAL A 6 -28.33 3.20 33.62
C VAL A 6 -27.59 4.51 33.26
N SER A 7 -27.57 4.81 31.96
CA SER A 7 -27.10 6.04 31.27
C SER A 7 -28.07 7.21 31.43
N LEU A 8 -27.61 8.47 31.27
CA LEU A 8 -28.48 9.60 30.92
C LEU A 8 -27.74 10.70 30.13
N LEU A 9 -28.06 10.78 28.84
CA LEU A 9 -27.88 11.93 27.94
C LEU A 9 -28.55 13.20 28.48
N MET A 10 -27.97 14.38 28.25
CA MET A 10 -28.78 15.59 28.03
C MET A 10 -28.05 16.65 27.17
N VAL A 11 -28.73 16.96 26.05
CA VAL A 11 -28.42 17.93 25.00
C VAL A 11 -28.69 19.38 25.43
N ALA A 12 -27.79 20.27 24.97
CA ALA A 12 -27.86 21.70 24.61
C ALA A 12 -28.85 22.69 25.26
N ALA A 13 -28.34 23.91 25.55
CA ALA A 13 -28.90 25.18 25.03
C ALA A 13 -28.04 26.41 25.39
N LEU A 14 -27.64 27.17 24.36
CA LEU A 14 -27.13 28.54 24.45
C LEU A 14 -28.15 29.51 25.08
N ALA A 15 -27.67 30.47 25.88
CA ALA A 15 -28.31 31.78 26.01
C ALA A 15 -27.30 32.87 26.44
N THR A 16 -27.15 33.85 25.56
CA THR A 16 -26.45 35.13 25.75
C THR A 16 -27.10 36.00 26.82
N SER A 17 -26.29 36.72 27.62
CA SER A 17 -26.70 38.04 28.14
C SER A 17 -25.50 38.92 28.54
N MET A 18 -25.36 40.05 27.85
CA MET A 18 -24.65 41.24 28.33
C MET A 18 -25.51 41.96 29.38
N VAL A 19 -24.89 42.49 30.44
CA VAL A 19 -24.78 43.94 30.77
C VAL A 19 -24.27 44.15 32.20
N ALA A 20 -23.40 45.16 32.28
CA ALA A 20 -22.50 45.63 33.32
C ALA A 20 -23.06 46.13 34.68
N CYS A 21 -22.08 46.37 35.56
CA CYS A 21 -21.98 47.33 36.69
C CYS A 21 -22.15 46.69 38.08
N GLY A 22 -21.19 46.65 39.01
CA GLY A 22 -19.87 47.27 39.15
C GLY A 22 -19.67 47.60 40.63
N THR A 23 -18.63 47.07 41.30
CA THR A 23 -18.07 47.62 42.55
C THR A 23 -16.61 47.18 42.70
N ALA A 24 -15.74 48.16 42.88
CA ALA A 24 -14.29 48.07 42.90
C ALA A 24 -13.72 47.54 44.23
N THR A 25 -12.61 46.80 44.13
CA THR A 25 -11.48 46.89 45.08
C THR A 25 -10.19 46.41 44.39
N ASP A 26 -9.16 47.26 44.45
CA ASP A 26 -7.78 47.11 43.93
C ASP A 26 -7.14 45.75 44.19
N THR A 27 -6.41 45.19 43.20
CA THR A 27 -5.01 44.75 43.32
C THR A 27 -4.37 44.65 41.92
N SER A 28 -3.17 45.22 41.76
CA SER A 28 -2.19 45.21 40.64
C SER A 28 -2.46 44.38 39.38
N SER A 29 -2.53 45.05 38.21
CA SER A 29 -2.30 44.40 36.91
C SER A 29 -0.81 44.35 36.59
N GLU A 30 -0.23 43.16 36.55
CA GLU A 30 0.91 42.89 35.69
C GLU A 30 0.37 42.69 34.27
N THR A 31 0.81 43.55 33.36
CA THR A 31 0.63 43.35 31.93
C THR A 31 1.71 42.37 31.50
N THR A 32 1.40 41.07 31.42
CA THR A 32 2.20 40.13 30.64
C THR A 32 1.94 40.42 29.18
N THR A 33 2.86 41.18 28.60
CA THR A 33 3.10 41.20 27.17
C THR A 33 3.60 39.78 26.84
N GLU A 34 2.84 39.00 26.09
CA GLU A 34 3.39 37.81 25.43
C GLU A 34 4.49 38.31 24.51
N ALA A 35 5.73 38.09 24.94
CA ALA A 35 6.87 38.22 24.08
C ALA A 35 6.84 37.00 23.17
N SER A 36 6.70 37.24 21.87
CA SER A 36 7.08 36.28 20.84
C SER A 36 8.48 35.80 21.18
N ALA A 37 8.60 34.56 21.64
CA ALA A 37 9.88 33.89 21.74
C ALA A 37 10.28 33.57 20.30
N THR A 38 11.19 34.35 19.74
CA THR A 38 11.96 33.91 18.59
C THR A 38 12.81 32.75 19.08
N THR A 39 12.43 31.52 18.75
CA THR A 39 13.28 30.34 18.88
C THR A 39 14.56 30.62 18.08
N GLU A 40 15.72 30.56 18.72
CA GLU A 40 16.98 30.64 17.98
C GLU A 40 17.07 29.37 17.12
N VAL A 41 16.99 29.54 15.79
CA VAL A 41 17.19 28.48 14.80
C VAL A 41 18.63 27.96 14.93
N SER A 42 18.81 26.64 15.04
CA SER A 42 20.15 26.04 15.12
C SER A 42 20.91 26.23 13.79
N GLU A 43 22.25 26.17 13.81
CA GLU A 43 23.05 26.25 12.57
C GLU A 43 22.72 25.08 11.61
N GLU A 44 22.35 23.94 12.16
CA GLU A 44 21.95 22.73 11.43
C GLU A 44 20.56 22.87 10.79
N GLN A 45 19.56 23.34 11.54
CA GLN A 45 18.24 23.64 10.99
C GLN A 45 18.34 24.64 9.83
N ALA A 46 19.13 25.71 9.99
CA ALA A 46 19.33 26.70 8.94
C ALA A 46 19.98 26.09 7.70
N TYR A 47 20.93 25.17 7.86
CA TYR A 47 21.57 24.48 6.76
C TYR A 47 20.59 23.57 6.01
N ILE A 48 19.79 22.77 6.73
CA ILE A 48 18.78 21.88 6.14
C ILE A 48 17.75 22.70 5.35
N GLU A 49 17.17 23.74 5.96
CA GLU A 49 16.16 24.59 5.32
C GLU A 49 16.71 25.37 4.11
N GLU A 50 17.98 25.79 4.14
CA GLU A 50 18.65 26.44 3.01
C GLU A 50 18.92 25.45 1.87
N THR A 51 19.36 24.23 2.19
CA THR A 51 19.72 23.17 1.23
C THR A 51 18.49 22.62 0.51
N LEU A 52 17.39 22.40 1.25
CA LEU A 52 16.16 21.78 0.72
C LEU A 52 15.15 22.77 0.15
N ASN A 53 15.49 24.07 0.11
CA ASN A 53 14.70 25.07 -0.60
C ASN A 53 15.03 25.02 -2.11
N LEU A 54 14.05 24.64 -2.93
CA LEU A 54 14.22 24.53 -4.38
C LEU A 54 14.74 25.81 -5.05
N ALA A 55 14.41 27.00 -4.53
CA ALA A 55 14.90 28.26 -5.08
C ALA A 55 16.42 28.44 -4.92
N ASN A 56 17.05 27.68 -4.03
CA ASN A 56 18.50 27.66 -3.83
C ASN A 56 19.21 26.55 -4.61
N ASN A 57 18.46 25.63 -5.24
CA ASN A 57 19.03 24.53 -5.99
C ASN A 57 19.34 24.96 -7.43
N GLU A 58 20.61 25.23 -7.75
CA GLU A 58 21.03 25.65 -9.10
C GLU A 58 20.94 24.52 -10.14
N GLU A 59 20.84 23.26 -9.71
CA GLU A 59 20.84 22.09 -10.58
C GLU A 59 19.42 21.62 -10.96
N VAL A 60 18.38 22.11 -10.29
CA VAL A 60 16.99 21.75 -10.62
C VAL A 60 16.66 22.22 -12.04
N THR A 61 16.06 21.32 -12.82
CA THR A 61 15.55 21.62 -14.16
C THR A 61 14.09 21.23 -14.31
N TRP A 62 13.44 21.85 -15.28
CA TRP A 62 12.06 21.59 -15.63
C TRP A 62 11.95 21.16 -17.09
N SER A 63 11.23 20.07 -17.33
CA SER A 63 10.87 19.56 -18.65
C SER A 63 9.36 19.72 -18.89
N TYR A 64 8.96 19.97 -20.13
CA TYR A 64 7.55 20.16 -20.48
C TYR A 64 7.07 19.10 -21.47
N ASP A 65 5.98 18.43 -21.11
CA ASP A 65 5.23 17.53 -21.96
C ASP A 65 4.05 18.28 -22.59
N ALA A 66 4.08 18.42 -23.93
CA ALA A 66 3.04 19.12 -24.67
C ALA A 66 1.78 18.29 -24.92
N ASP A 67 1.87 16.96 -24.84
CA ASP A 67 0.73 16.06 -25.02
C ASP A 67 -0.11 15.99 -23.73
N ALA A 68 0.56 15.93 -22.58
CA ALA A 68 -0.08 15.97 -21.26
C ALA A 68 -0.37 17.40 -20.75
N ASP A 69 0.22 18.43 -21.37
CA ASP A 69 0.27 19.80 -20.86
C ASP A 69 0.75 19.85 -19.41
N ALA A 70 2.01 19.46 -19.17
CA ALA A 70 2.57 19.29 -17.83
C ALA A 70 4.05 19.65 -17.74
N TRP A 71 4.47 20.20 -16.59
CA TRP A 71 5.88 20.44 -16.25
C TRP A 71 6.36 19.41 -15.24
N THR A 72 7.47 18.74 -15.53
CA THR A 72 8.11 17.76 -14.65
C THR A 72 9.44 18.30 -14.14
N MET A 73 9.59 18.29 -12.81
CA MET A 73 10.82 18.63 -12.11
C MET A 73 11.83 17.50 -12.26
N SER A 74 13.09 17.81 -12.57
CA SER A 74 14.16 16.81 -12.45
C SER A 74 14.27 16.29 -11.02
N ILE A 75 14.80 15.09 -10.86
CA ILE A 75 15.06 14.50 -9.55
C ILE A 75 16.00 15.40 -8.74
N VAL A 76 15.65 15.65 -7.49
CA VAL A 76 16.49 16.31 -6.47
C VAL A 76 16.47 15.50 -5.19
N SER A 77 17.48 15.65 -4.32
CA SER A 77 17.44 14.96 -3.03
C SER A 77 16.33 15.52 -2.13
N ALA A 78 15.62 14.62 -1.44
CA ALA A 78 14.58 14.97 -0.48
C ALA A 78 15.13 15.31 0.92
N VAL A 79 16.41 15.03 1.16
CA VAL A 79 17.06 15.08 2.48
C VAL A 79 18.42 15.78 2.40
N ALA A 80 18.89 16.37 3.50
CA ALA A 80 20.16 17.12 3.48
C ALA A 80 21.39 16.20 3.56
N TYR A 81 21.23 14.99 4.08
CA TYR A 81 22.28 14.00 4.30
C TYR A 81 21.89 12.64 3.69
N PRO A 82 21.77 12.54 2.34
CA PRO A 82 21.48 11.26 1.71
C PRO A 82 22.65 10.29 1.93
N GLU A 83 22.31 9.09 2.35
CA GLU A 83 23.20 7.93 2.39
C GLU A 83 23.32 7.30 1.00
N ILE A 84 22.20 7.17 0.27
CA ILE A 84 22.15 6.74 -1.12
C ILE A 84 21.45 7.81 -1.97
N GLU A 85 22.25 8.67 -2.62
CA GLU A 85 21.76 9.81 -3.43
C GLU A 85 20.80 9.39 -4.55
N ASP A 86 21.02 8.21 -5.15
CA ASP A 86 20.23 7.69 -6.27
C ASP A 86 18.86 7.13 -5.83
N GLU A 87 18.57 7.06 -4.53
CA GLU A 87 17.33 6.52 -3.96
C GLU A 87 16.62 7.49 -3.02
N GLN A 88 17.33 8.46 -2.43
CA GLN A 88 16.74 9.43 -1.49
C GLN A 88 16.38 10.75 -2.17
N GLY A 89 15.64 10.65 -3.27
CA GLY A 89 15.24 11.77 -4.10
C GLY A 89 13.75 11.82 -4.42
N VAL A 90 13.35 12.95 -5.00
CA VAL A 90 11.97 13.28 -5.31
C VAL A 90 11.87 14.05 -6.62
N SER A 91 10.83 13.76 -7.39
CA SER A 91 10.39 14.49 -8.57
C SER A 91 8.91 14.84 -8.44
N VAL A 92 8.51 15.97 -9.04
CA VAL A 92 7.13 16.47 -9.02
C VAL A 92 6.70 16.86 -10.43
N CYS A 93 5.53 16.41 -10.84
CA CYS A 93 4.86 16.82 -12.05
C CYS A 93 3.69 17.75 -11.72
N VAL A 94 3.61 18.86 -12.44
CA VAL A 94 2.66 19.95 -12.23
C VAL A 94 1.84 20.18 -13.50
N PRO A 95 0.52 20.33 -13.41
CA PRO A 95 -0.30 20.72 -14.56
C PRO A 95 0.18 22.02 -15.20
N GLY A 96 0.37 22.00 -16.52
CA GLY A 96 0.89 23.12 -17.30
C GLY A 96 0.04 24.37 -17.18
N ALA A 97 -1.28 24.22 -17.01
CA ALA A 97 -2.19 25.35 -16.81
C ALA A 97 -1.89 26.15 -15.52
N TYR A 98 -1.29 25.54 -14.50
CA TYR A 98 -0.90 26.23 -13.26
C TYR A 98 0.41 27.01 -13.39
N VAL A 99 1.11 26.92 -14.53
CA VAL A 99 2.45 27.49 -14.70
C VAL A 99 2.49 28.37 -15.94
N THR A 100 2.79 29.66 -15.76
CA THR A 100 2.96 30.59 -16.89
C THR A 100 4.28 30.40 -17.64
N GLY A 101 5.28 29.83 -16.97
CA GLY A 101 6.59 29.44 -17.50
C GLY A 101 7.63 29.33 -16.40
N ILE A 102 8.90 29.25 -16.80
CA ILE A 102 10.07 29.15 -15.92
C ILE A 102 10.79 30.50 -15.89
N ASP A 103 11.05 31.02 -14.69
CA ASP A 103 11.91 32.17 -14.43
C ASP A 103 13.37 31.70 -14.32
N THR A 104 14.21 32.17 -15.25
CA THR A 104 15.61 31.72 -15.36
C THR A 104 16.61 32.73 -14.82
N ASP A 105 16.18 33.94 -14.45
CA ASP A 105 17.06 35.00 -13.97
C ASP A 105 16.68 35.58 -12.60
N GLY A 106 15.58 35.10 -12.01
CA GLY A 106 15.12 35.41 -10.66
C GLY A 106 14.41 36.76 -10.57
N ASP A 107 13.87 37.29 -11.67
CA ASP A 107 13.13 38.56 -11.68
C ASP A 107 11.63 38.41 -11.38
N GLY A 108 11.15 37.17 -11.21
CA GLY A 108 9.77 36.78 -10.94
C GLY A 108 8.90 36.68 -12.20
N GLN A 109 9.49 36.72 -13.40
CA GLN A 109 8.78 36.62 -14.67
C GLN A 109 9.24 35.40 -15.48
N ALA A 110 8.29 34.80 -16.20
CA ALA A 110 8.60 33.68 -17.07
C ALA A 110 9.48 34.10 -18.26
N ASP A 111 10.65 33.47 -18.39
CA ASP A 111 11.55 33.61 -19.52
C ASP A 111 11.32 32.53 -20.58
N VAL A 112 11.07 31.30 -20.13
CA VAL A 112 10.72 30.16 -20.98
C VAL A 112 9.30 29.74 -20.71
N THR A 113 8.46 29.78 -21.74
CA THR A 113 7.07 29.32 -21.67
C THR A 113 6.93 27.95 -22.34
N SER A 114 5.80 27.25 -22.13
CA SER A 114 5.49 26.01 -22.82
C SER A 114 5.54 26.13 -24.36
N ALA A 115 5.22 27.31 -24.89
CA ALA A 115 5.25 27.58 -26.33
C ALA A 115 6.68 27.70 -26.91
N ASP A 116 7.67 28.03 -26.07
CA ASP A 116 9.06 28.27 -26.45
C ASP A 116 10.02 27.19 -25.91
N TYR A 117 9.51 26.20 -25.18
CA TYR A 117 10.28 25.08 -24.62
C TYR A 117 10.91 24.21 -25.71
N THR A 118 12.16 23.81 -25.50
CA THR A 118 12.89 22.92 -26.43
C THR A 118 13.74 21.84 -25.77
N GLU A 119 14.19 22.09 -24.54
CA GLU A 119 15.02 21.20 -23.71
C GLU A 119 14.88 21.63 -22.24
N ALA A 120 15.27 20.76 -21.31
CA ALA A 120 15.16 21.02 -19.87
C ALA A 120 15.79 22.37 -19.47
N VAL A 121 15.11 23.10 -18.58
CA VAL A 121 15.45 24.50 -18.23
C VAL A 121 15.66 24.65 -16.73
N HIS A 122 16.77 25.26 -16.34
CA HIS A 122 17.01 25.68 -14.95
C HIS A 122 16.19 26.91 -14.58
N GLY A 123 15.61 26.92 -13.38
CA GLY A 123 14.90 28.07 -12.86
C GLY A 123 13.73 27.70 -11.95
N SER A 124 12.95 28.72 -11.59
CA SER A 124 11.78 28.57 -10.71
C SER A 124 10.48 28.62 -11.51
N LEU A 125 9.46 27.89 -11.06
CA LEU A 125 8.13 28.00 -11.64
C LEU A 125 7.54 29.39 -11.41
N VAL A 126 6.90 29.97 -12.43
CA VAL A 126 6.04 31.14 -12.29
C VAL A 126 4.58 30.69 -12.27
N ILE A 127 4.07 30.48 -11.06
CA ILE A 127 2.76 29.85 -10.79
C ILE A 127 1.61 30.84 -11.03
N ASP A 128 0.58 30.40 -11.75
CA ASP A 128 -0.71 31.09 -11.90
C ASP A 128 -1.74 30.51 -10.92
N TYR A 129 -1.88 31.13 -9.74
CA TYR A 129 -2.84 30.72 -8.72
C TYR A 129 -4.30 30.99 -9.09
N GLU A 130 -4.57 31.72 -10.17
CA GLU A 130 -5.94 32.00 -10.64
C GLU A 130 -6.37 31.05 -11.77
N ALA A 131 -5.46 30.19 -12.25
CA ALA A 131 -5.79 29.17 -13.23
C ALA A 131 -6.69 28.09 -12.60
N GLU A 132 -7.68 27.65 -13.38
CA GLU A 132 -8.62 26.59 -12.98
C GLU A 132 -8.50 25.42 -13.96
N ILE A 133 -8.43 24.20 -13.42
CA ILE A 133 -8.63 22.95 -14.14
C ILE A 133 -9.94 22.33 -13.64
N ILE A 134 -10.70 21.76 -14.58
CA ILE A 134 -11.89 20.97 -14.26
C ILE A 134 -11.53 19.51 -14.51
N SER A 135 -11.57 18.67 -13.47
CA SER A 135 -11.28 17.24 -13.60
C SER A 135 -12.31 16.53 -14.48
N SER A 136 -12.02 15.30 -14.90
CA SER A 136 -12.93 14.47 -15.68
C SER A 136 -14.27 14.23 -14.96
N ASN A 137 -14.27 14.24 -13.62
CA ASN A 137 -15.48 14.09 -12.79
C ASN A 137 -16.18 15.42 -12.48
N GLY A 138 -15.61 16.55 -12.90
CA GLY A 138 -16.21 17.89 -12.77
C GLY A 138 -15.83 18.65 -11.51
N GLN A 139 -14.82 18.19 -10.76
CA GLN A 139 -14.24 18.95 -9.65
C GLN A 139 -13.43 20.13 -10.20
N VAL A 140 -13.29 21.21 -9.44
CA VAL A 140 -12.54 22.41 -9.86
C VAL A 140 -11.33 22.61 -8.97
N TYR A 141 -10.15 22.62 -9.56
CA TYR A 141 -8.88 22.81 -8.87
C TYR A 141 -8.15 24.06 -9.37
N THR A 142 -7.40 24.66 -8.46
CA THR A 142 -6.44 25.74 -8.72
C THR A 142 -5.07 25.31 -8.26
N ALA A 143 -4.04 26.07 -8.63
CA ALA A 143 -2.69 25.83 -8.14
C ALA A 143 -2.53 25.90 -6.59
N ALA A 144 -3.51 26.42 -5.84
CA ALA A 144 -3.50 26.45 -4.37
C ALA A 144 -4.37 25.36 -3.72
N THR A 145 -5.21 24.68 -4.50
CA THR A 145 -6.20 23.71 -3.99
C THR A 145 -6.00 22.30 -4.54
N ALA A 146 -5.15 22.14 -5.56
CA ALA A 146 -4.82 20.88 -6.17
C ALA A 146 -4.28 19.85 -5.16
N PRO A 147 -4.86 18.64 -5.11
CA PRO A 147 -4.30 17.51 -4.38
C PRO A 147 -2.92 17.12 -4.91
N VAL A 148 -2.11 16.50 -4.04
CA VAL A 148 -0.82 15.93 -4.39
C VAL A 148 -0.91 14.41 -4.25
N ILE A 149 -0.74 13.68 -5.36
CA ILE A 149 -0.69 12.22 -5.37
C ILE A 149 0.73 11.77 -5.06
N VAL A 150 0.91 11.03 -3.98
CA VAL A 150 2.18 10.46 -3.53
C VAL A 150 2.26 9.02 -4.01
N ASN A 151 3.04 8.76 -5.06
CA ASN A 151 3.31 7.39 -5.48
C ASN A 151 4.42 6.85 -4.60
N THR A 152 4.05 5.94 -3.69
CA THR A 152 5.03 5.27 -2.85
C THR A 152 5.79 4.25 -3.69
N GLY A 153 7.11 4.31 -3.67
CA GLY A 153 7.97 3.22 -4.13
C GLY A 153 7.85 1.99 -3.22
N ALA A 154 8.69 0.98 -3.44
CA ALA A 154 8.78 -0.25 -2.65
C ALA A 154 7.84 -1.41 -3.02
N ALA A 155 7.65 -1.67 -4.32
CA ALA A 155 7.09 -2.95 -4.75
C ALA A 155 7.89 -4.13 -4.12
N GLY A 156 7.18 -5.06 -3.50
CA GLY A 156 7.79 -6.17 -2.74
C GLY A 156 8.65 -5.73 -1.55
N TYR A 157 8.46 -4.53 -0.99
CA TYR A 157 9.32 -3.92 0.02
C TYR A 157 10.78 -3.66 -0.45
N SER A 158 11.01 -3.61 -1.75
CA SER A 158 12.34 -3.40 -2.33
C SER A 158 12.76 -1.93 -2.31
N SER A 159 14.06 -1.68 -2.53
CA SER A 159 14.53 -0.35 -2.84
C SER A 159 13.95 0.16 -4.16
N SER A 160 13.92 1.48 -4.32
CA SER A 160 13.44 2.14 -5.52
C SER A 160 14.37 3.28 -5.87
N THR A 161 15.06 3.14 -7.00
CA THR A 161 15.83 4.25 -7.58
C THR A 161 14.92 5.44 -7.88
N ASN A 162 15.48 6.64 -7.79
CA ASN A 162 14.77 7.86 -8.12
C ASN A 162 14.26 7.85 -9.56
N THR A 163 12.99 8.23 -9.74
CA THR A 163 12.36 8.36 -11.06
C THR A 163 11.70 9.73 -11.21
N GLU A 164 11.58 10.20 -12.45
CA GLU A 164 10.80 11.40 -12.74
C GLU A 164 9.31 11.14 -12.53
N ALA A 165 8.59 12.13 -12.02
CA ALA A 165 7.15 12.01 -11.81
C ALA A 165 6.40 11.94 -13.15
N SER A 166 5.51 10.94 -13.25
CA SER A 166 4.64 10.76 -14.40
C SER A 166 3.67 11.94 -14.59
N THR A 167 3.32 12.23 -15.84
CA THR A 167 2.35 13.28 -16.22
C THR A 167 0.89 12.84 -16.15
N THR A 168 0.66 11.58 -15.78
CA THR A 168 -0.65 10.89 -15.79
C THR A 168 -1.80 11.72 -15.20
N TYR A 169 -1.63 12.32 -14.01
CA TYR A 169 -2.71 13.06 -13.34
C TYR A 169 -2.82 14.55 -13.72
N ALA A 170 -1.96 15.06 -14.61
CA ALA A 170 -1.95 16.48 -14.93
C ALA A 170 -3.28 16.96 -15.52
N SER A 171 -3.93 16.12 -16.33
CA SER A 171 -5.23 16.40 -16.94
C SER A 171 -6.39 16.45 -15.94
N GLU A 172 -6.25 15.80 -14.78
CA GLU A 172 -7.22 15.85 -13.67
C GLU A 172 -7.02 17.08 -12.77
N GLY A 173 -5.93 17.81 -12.97
CA GLY A 173 -5.57 18.99 -12.19
C GLY A 173 -4.82 18.68 -10.89
N TYR A 174 -4.38 17.44 -10.70
CA TYR A 174 -3.57 17.03 -9.56
C TYR A 174 -2.09 17.27 -9.83
N ILE A 175 -1.33 17.41 -8.75
CA ILE A 175 0.12 17.34 -8.77
C ILE A 175 0.51 15.89 -8.50
N ASN A 176 1.50 15.38 -9.24
CA ASN A 176 1.97 14.02 -9.07
C ASN A 176 3.39 14.03 -8.50
N MET A 177 3.63 13.22 -7.47
CA MET A 177 4.93 13.11 -6.81
C MET A 177 5.45 11.69 -6.94
N SER A 178 6.71 11.56 -7.38
CA SER A 178 7.47 10.31 -7.33
C SER A 178 8.61 10.48 -6.34
N CYS A 179 8.77 9.52 -5.43
CA CYS A 179 9.90 9.46 -4.51
C CYS A 179 10.63 8.13 -4.69
N GLY A 180 11.96 8.18 -4.67
CA GLY A 180 12.76 6.99 -4.42
C GLY A 180 12.70 6.59 -2.95
N ASN A 181 13.26 5.42 -2.65
CA ASN A 181 13.48 4.96 -1.28
C ASN A 181 14.63 3.95 -1.25
N ARG A 182 15.38 3.93 -0.15
CA ARG A 182 16.19 2.77 0.20
C ARG A 182 15.28 1.56 0.50
N GLY A 183 15.84 0.37 0.54
CA GLY A 183 15.13 -0.87 0.84
C GLY A 183 16.09 -2.04 1.02
N LYS A 184 15.52 -3.25 1.09
CA LYS A 184 16.29 -4.47 1.29
C LYS A 184 17.42 -4.68 0.27
N ASN A 185 18.50 -5.32 0.71
CA ASN A 185 19.73 -5.60 -0.04
C ASN A 185 20.52 -4.36 -0.49
N ASP A 186 20.09 -3.13 -0.14
CA ASP A 186 20.92 -1.96 -0.44
C ASP A 186 22.18 -2.00 0.45
N THR A 187 23.29 -1.55 -0.10
CA THR A 187 24.54 -1.43 0.65
C THR A 187 25.13 -0.04 0.51
N ALA A 188 25.73 0.42 1.59
CA ALA A 188 26.49 1.66 1.65
C ALA A 188 27.95 1.36 2.04
N THR A 189 28.83 2.30 1.76
CA THR A 189 30.26 2.19 2.08
C THR A 189 30.67 3.31 3.02
N ASP A 190 31.21 2.94 4.18
CA ASP A 190 31.69 3.90 5.18
C ASP A 190 32.97 4.65 4.73
N GLU A 191 33.39 5.66 5.50
CA GLU A 191 34.61 6.44 5.21
C GLU A 191 35.90 5.59 5.21
N ASP A 192 35.89 4.44 5.90
CA ASP A 192 37.01 3.50 6.00
C ASP A 192 37.02 2.46 4.86
N GLY A 193 35.97 2.45 4.01
CA GLY A 193 35.81 1.57 2.86
C GLY A 193 35.19 0.21 3.19
N ASN A 194 34.51 0.07 4.33
CA ASN A 194 33.75 -1.13 4.67
C ASN A 194 32.32 -0.99 4.13
N GLU A 195 31.85 -2.06 3.51
CA GLU A 195 30.47 -2.18 3.03
C GLU A 195 29.58 -2.70 4.16
N TYR A 196 28.39 -2.12 4.29
CA TYR A 196 27.36 -2.51 5.25
C TYR A 196 25.98 -2.45 4.58
N TYR A 197 25.03 -3.26 5.06
CA TYR A 197 23.64 -3.19 4.59
C TYR A 197 22.97 -1.93 5.12
N THR A 198 22.21 -1.28 4.24
CA THR A 198 21.34 -0.15 4.57
C THR A 198 19.98 -0.39 3.90
N GLY A 199 18.97 0.39 4.30
CA GLY A 199 17.64 0.32 3.68
C GLY A 199 16.64 -0.62 4.36
N ASP A 200 17.08 -1.38 5.37
CA ASP A 200 16.19 -2.11 6.29
C ASP A 200 15.19 -1.17 6.98
N ALA A 201 14.09 -1.74 7.47
CA ALA A 201 13.08 -0.98 8.22
C ALA A 201 13.72 -0.20 9.39
N PRO A 202 13.38 1.09 9.58
CA PRO A 202 12.30 1.82 8.91
C PRO A 202 12.72 2.71 7.71
N SER A 203 13.94 2.55 7.18
CA SER A 203 14.56 3.48 6.23
C SER A 203 13.70 3.79 5.00
N CYS A 204 13.10 2.75 4.40
CA CYS A 204 12.23 2.90 3.25
C CYS A 204 11.02 3.82 3.52
N LEU A 205 10.34 3.63 4.66
CA LEU A 205 9.20 4.46 5.07
C LEU A 205 9.65 5.89 5.41
N VAL A 206 10.80 6.02 6.08
CA VAL A 206 11.38 7.31 6.45
C VAL A 206 11.74 8.14 5.20
N ASP A 207 12.30 7.54 4.16
CA ASP A 207 12.62 8.23 2.91
C ASP A 207 11.36 8.82 2.24
N GLN A 208 10.25 8.06 2.25
CA GLN A 208 8.96 8.51 1.72
C GLN A 208 8.35 9.65 2.57
N LYS A 209 8.41 9.55 3.90
CA LYS A 209 8.00 10.63 4.83
C LYS A 209 8.80 11.90 4.59
N ASN A 210 10.11 11.78 4.44
CA ASN A 210 11.01 12.89 4.16
C ASN A 210 10.69 13.58 2.83
N ALA A 211 10.38 12.80 1.79
CA ALA A 211 9.95 13.34 0.51
C ALA A 211 8.63 14.13 0.63
N ILE A 212 7.67 13.66 1.42
CA ILE A 212 6.41 14.39 1.68
C ILE A 212 6.71 15.72 2.37
N ARG A 213 7.56 15.73 3.41
CA ARG A 213 8.00 16.95 4.09
C ARG A 213 8.68 17.91 3.11
N PHE A 214 9.57 17.42 2.26
CA PHE A 214 10.23 18.23 1.24
C PHE A 214 9.24 18.95 0.31
N VAL A 215 8.24 18.22 -0.21
CA VAL A 215 7.26 18.79 -1.14
C VAL A 215 6.37 19.79 -0.42
N LYS A 216 5.85 19.47 0.78
CA LYS A 216 5.05 20.40 1.59
C LYS A 216 5.81 21.68 1.92
N TYR A 217 7.10 21.58 2.28
CA TYR A 217 7.95 22.73 2.54
C TYR A 217 8.06 23.64 1.31
N ASN A 218 8.28 23.06 0.13
CA ASN A 218 8.41 23.81 -1.11
C ASN A 218 7.07 24.37 -1.64
N ILE A 219 5.93 23.78 -1.28
CA ILE A 219 4.61 24.39 -1.47
C ILE A 219 4.47 25.64 -0.59
N LEU A 220 4.82 25.55 0.70
CA LEU A 220 4.73 26.69 1.63
C LEU A 220 5.64 27.86 1.24
N LEU A 221 6.80 27.57 0.65
CA LEU A 221 7.72 28.58 0.10
C LEU A 221 7.21 29.23 -1.20
N GLY A 222 6.21 28.64 -1.86
CA GLY A 222 5.72 29.09 -3.16
C GLY A 222 6.61 28.64 -4.34
N ASN A 223 7.48 27.64 -4.14
CA ASN A 223 8.29 27.06 -5.21
C ASN A 223 7.50 26.03 -6.04
N LEU A 224 6.54 25.36 -5.39
CA LEU A 224 5.63 24.40 -6.01
C LEU A 224 4.17 24.84 -5.79
N PRO A 225 3.26 24.56 -6.73
CA PRO A 225 1.83 24.64 -6.46
C PRO A 225 1.38 23.43 -5.63
N GLY A 226 0.14 23.47 -5.15
CA GLY A 226 -0.52 22.40 -4.42
C GLY A 226 -1.06 22.86 -3.08
N ASN A 227 -1.69 21.94 -2.37
CA ASN A 227 -2.20 22.15 -1.03
C ASN A 227 -1.55 21.17 -0.05
N THR A 228 -0.94 21.68 1.02
CA THR A 228 -0.25 20.86 2.05
C THR A 228 -1.18 19.93 2.83
N ASP A 229 -2.48 20.20 2.78
CA ASP A 229 -3.50 19.48 3.55
C ASP A 229 -4.18 18.38 2.72
N TYR A 230 -3.90 18.25 1.41
CA TYR A 230 -4.59 17.31 0.50
C TYR A 230 -3.61 16.40 -0.24
N PHE A 231 -2.77 15.69 0.52
CA PHE A 231 -1.89 14.65 -0.02
C PHE A 231 -2.61 13.30 0.02
N VAL A 232 -2.44 12.50 -1.04
CA VAL A 232 -3.05 11.15 -1.15
C VAL A 232 -1.96 10.14 -1.46
N SER A 233 -1.71 9.19 -0.57
CA SER A 233 -0.77 8.09 -0.81
C SER A 233 -1.40 7.00 -1.68
N THR A 234 -0.60 6.42 -2.57
CA THR A 234 -1.03 5.31 -3.42
C THR A 234 0.14 4.40 -3.80
N GLY A 235 -0.14 3.10 -3.90
CA GLY A 235 0.84 2.09 -4.27
C GLY A 235 0.22 0.69 -4.35
N GLY A 236 0.89 -0.23 -5.05
CA GLY A 236 0.49 -1.63 -5.18
C GLY A 236 1.43 -2.58 -4.44
N SER A 237 0.91 -3.68 -3.89
CA SER A 237 1.71 -4.71 -3.22
C SER A 237 2.47 -4.13 -2.00
N GLY A 238 3.79 -4.31 -1.92
CA GLY A 238 4.65 -3.63 -0.95
C GLY A 238 4.56 -2.10 -1.01
N GLY A 239 4.34 -1.52 -2.19
CA GLY A 239 4.02 -0.09 -2.32
C GLY A 239 2.66 0.24 -1.69
N GLY A 240 1.67 -0.66 -1.77
CA GLY A 240 0.38 -0.51 -1.09
C GLY A 240 0.51 -0.62 0.43
N ALA A 241 1.42 -1.48 0.91
CA ALA A 241 1.79 -1.52 2.32
C ALA A 241 2.38 -0.17 2.76
N HIS A 242 3.31 0.40 1.99
CA HIS A 242 3.91 1.70 2.27
C HIS A 242 2.90 2.86 2.20
N ALA A 243 2.00 2.87 1.22
CA ALA A 243 0.92 3.86 1.15
C ALA A 243 0.02 3.81 2.41
N THR A 244 -0.27 2.60 2.89
CA THR A 244 -1.01 2.37 4.14
C THR A 244 -0.21 2.81 5.37
N MET A 245 1.09 2.48 5.43
CA MET A 245 1.98 2.88 6.52
C MET A 245 2.12 4.40 6.62
N VAL A 246 2.31 5.10 5.50
CA VAL A 246 2.36 6.58 5.48
C VAL A 246 1.07 7.17 6.04
N ALA A 247 -0.09 6.60 5.68
CA ALA A 247 -1.39 7.05 6.20
C ALA A 247 -1.61 6.70 7.67
N ALA A 248 -1.08 5.58 8.14
CA ALA A 248 -1.22 5.12 9.51
C ALA A 248 -0.24 5.80 10.49
N THR A 249 0.90 6.33 10.02
CA THR A 249 2.01 6.78 10.87
C THR A 249 2.27 8.28 10.78
N GLY A 250 1.33 9.05 10.22
CA GLY A 250 1.52 10.46 9.91
C GLY A 250 2.10 11.26 11.08
N ASN A 251 3.26 11.87 10.88
CA ASN A 251 3.94 12.73 11.86
C ASN A 251 4.22 12.08 13.22
N ASN A 252 4.19 10.75 13.34
CA ASN A 252 4.41 10.07 14.60
C ASN A 252 5.87 10.20 15.06
N SER A 253 6.08 10.45 16.35
CA SER A 253 7.42 10.74 16.89
C SER A 253 8.38 9.56 16.90
N ASP A 254 7.89 8.32 16.77
CA ASP A 254 8.73 7.13 16.68
C ASP A 254 9.69 7.20 15.47
N PHE A 255 9.34 7.97 14.44
CA PHE A 255 10.14 8.11 13.22
C PHE A 255 11.12 9.30 13.24
N TYR A 256 10.99 10.22 14.19
CA TYR A 256 11.70 11.51 14.14
C TYR A 256 13.22 11.39 14.21
N ASP A 257 13.75 10.43 14.98
CA ASP A 257 15.21 10.27 15.08
C ASP A 257 15.82 9.85 13.73
N TYR A 258 15.16 8.96 12.98
CA TYR A 258 15.57 8.57 11.62
C TYR A 258 15.42 9.73 10.61
N GLU A 259 14.35 10.51 10.72
CA GLU A 259 14.16 11.70 9.87
C GLU A 259 15.23 12.78 10.14
N ILE A 260 15.61 12.97 11.41
CA ILE A 260 16.67 13.88 11.82
C ILE A 260 18.03 13.41 11.30
N GLU A 261 18.32 12.11 11.39
CA GLU A 261 19.56 11.53 10.88
C GLU A 261 19.73 11.78 9.38
N ALA A 262 18.66 11.62 8.60
CA ALA A 262 18.67 11.94 7.17
C ALA A 262 18.76 13.46 6.90
N GLY A 263 18.46 14.30 7.89
CA GLY A 263 18.39 15.76 7.73
C GLY A 263 17.12 16.20 7.01
N ALA A 264 15.98 15.62 7.39
CA ALA A 264 14.67 15.98 6.90
C ALA A 264 14.31 17.43 7.26
N VAL A 265 13.64 18.13 6.34
CA VAL A 265 13.10 19.45 6.65
C VAL A 265 11.90 19.34 7.58
N GLY A 266 11.89 20.16 8.63
CA GLY A 266 10.74 20.26 9.51
C GLY A 266 10.62 19.16 10.55
N VAL A 267 11.72 18.48 10.90
CA VAL A 267 11.84 17.66 12.11
C VAL A 267 13.19 17.98 12.74
N TYR A 268 13.17 18.58 13.92
CA TYR A 268 14.40 19.04 14.58
C TYR A 268 14.39 18.70 16.07
N GLN A 269 15.54 18.31 16.60
CA GLN A 269 15.73 18.12 18.05
C GLN A 269 16.16 19.43 18.73
N ASN A 270 15.42 19.82 19.77
CA ASN A 270 15.74 20.97 20.60
C ASN A 270 16.82 20.64 21.66
N GLU A 271 17.46 21.66 22.22
CA GLU A 271 18.52 21.49 23.25
C GLU A 271 18.06 20.71 24.50
N ASP A 272 16.76 20.66 24.77
CA ASP A 272 16.19 19.93 25.91
C ASP A 272 15.78 18.49 25.59
N GLY A 273 16.01 18.03 24.35
CA GLY A 273 15.67 16.70 23.87
C GLY A 273 14.23 16.55 23.36
N SER A 274 13.44 17.62 23.31
CA SER A 274 12.13 17.61 22.65
C SER A 274 12.27 17.79 21.14
N TYR A 275 11.27 17.35 20.36
CA TYR A 275 11.22 17.59 18.92
C TYR A 275 10.42 18.84 18.57
N SER A 276 10.70 19.41 17.40
CA SER A 276 9.94 20.46 16.74
C SER A 276 9.65 20.04 15.31
N THR A 277 8.38 20.09 14.92
CA THR A 277 7.90 19.74 13.57
C THR A 277 7.46 20.96 12.78
N SER A 278 8.13 22.09 12.99
CA SER A 278 7.75 23.39 12.42
C SER A 278 8.89 24.08 11.68
N VAL A 279 8.53 24.87 10.67
CA VAL A 279 9.42 25.74 9.91
C VAL A 279 8.95 27.20 10.03
N THR A 280 9.87 28.16 9.91
CA THR A 280 9.52 29.59 9.96
C THR A 280 9.79 30.28 8.63
N ILE A 281 8.73 30.58 7.89
CA ILE A 281 8.78 31.22 6.58
C ILE A 281 8.25 32.65 6.72
N ASP A 282 9.06 33.65 6.34
CA ASP A 282 8.73 35.07 6.42
C ASP A 282 8.21 35.56 7.79
N GLY A 283 8.72 34.93 8.86
CA GLY A 283 8.34 35.23 10.25
C GLY A 283 7.00 34.64 10.70
N THR A 284 6.42 33.74 9.90
CA THR A 284 5.26 32.91 10.26
C THR A 284 5.72 31.48 10.46
N THR A 285 5.31 30.87 11.57
CA THR A 285 5.60 29.46 11.86
C THR A 285 4.49 28.58 11.29
N TYR A 286 4.89 27.55 10.56
CA TYR A 286 4.02 26.53 9.99
C TYR A 286 4.42 25.18 10.57
N GLU A 287 3.45 24.42 11.04
CA GLU A 287 3.66 22.99 11.30
C GLU A 287 3.78 22.27 9.96
N ILE A 288 4.68 21.31 9.88
CA ILE A 288 4.87 20.45 8.73
C ILE A 288 4.87 19.00 9.20
N SER A 289 4.05 18.22 8.53
CA SER A 289 3.72 16.84 8.88
C SER A 289 3.91 15.99 7.65
N ASP A 290 4.49 14.80 7.81
CA ASP A 290 4.54 13.78 6.75
C ASP A 290 3.19 13.03 6.58
N GLY A 291 2.18 13.34 7.40
CA GLY A 291 0.85 12.75 7.30
C GLY A 291 0.12 13.11 6.00
N VAL A 292 -0.75 12.20 5.55
CA VAL A 292 -1.54 12.35 4.31
C VAL A 292 -3.02 12.48 4.63
N TRP A 293 -3.76 13.12 3.75
CA TRP A 293 -5.21 13.30 3.89
C TRP A 293 -5.98 12.06 3.49
N GLY A 294 -5.50 11.33 2.49
CA GLY A 294 -6.14 10.13 1.99
C GLY A 294 -5.15 9.03 1.62
N CYS A 295 -5.63 7.80 1.50
CA CYS A 295 -4.86 6.66 1.02
C CYS A 295 -5.72 5.79 0.11
N MET A 296 -5.17 5.40 -1.05
CA MET A 296 -5.73 4.35 -1.90
C MET A 296 -4.66 3.29 -2.16
N ALA A 297 -4.75 2.17 -1.45
CA ALA A 297 -3.76 1.10 -1.51
C ALA A 297 -4.31 -0.11 -2.29
N TYR A 298 -3.47 -0.71 -3.13
CA TYR A 298 -3.83 -1.86 -3.96
C TYR A 298 -3.09 -3.09 -3.43
N SER A 299 -3.83 -4.12 -3.00
CA SER A 299 -3.28 -5.37 -2.49
C SER A 299 -2.16 -5.15 -1.45
N ALA A 300 -2.45 -4.33 -0.45
CA ALA A 300 -1.46 -3.91 0.54
C ALA A 300 -0.94 -5.13 1.32
N ILE A 301 0.37 -5.39 1.24
CA ILE A 301 1.04 -6.51 1.94
C ILE A 301 1.30 -6.14 3.41
N THR A 302 0.27 -5.79 4.18
CA THR A 302 0.38 -5.33 5.58
C THR A 302 -0.96 -5.56 6.31
N SER A 303 -1.03 -5.75 7.63
CA SER A 303 0.07 -5.78 8.61
C SER A 303 0.87 -7.09 8.57
N LEU A 304 2.19 -6.98 8.43
CA LEU A 304 3.10 -8.12 8.48
C LEU A 304 3.03 -8.84 9.84
N TYR A 305 2.85 -8.10 10.94
CA TYR A 305 2.81 -8.63 12.30
C TYR A 305 1.83 -9.80 12.48
N GLU A 306 0.70 -9.78 11.78
CA GLU A 306 -0.33 -10.81 11.84
C GLU A 306 -0.42 -11.68 10.58
N ALA A 307 0.41 -11.42 9.56
CA ALA A 307 0.22 -11.96 8.21
C ALA A 307 0.34 -13.48 8.13
N ASP A 308 1.32 -14.10 8.82
CA ASP A 308 1.46 -15.56 8.82
C ASP A 308 0.28 -16.27 9.48
N MET A 309 -0.21 -15.73 10.60
CA MET A 309 -1.37 -16.25 11.30
C MET A 309 -2.65 -16.09 10.48
N ALA A 310 -2.86 -14.90 9.90
CA ALA A 310 -4.04 -14.59 9.10
C ALA A 310 -4.10 -15.42 7.80
N LEU A 311 -2.96 -15.65 7.15
CA LEU A 311 -2.86 -16.50 5.96
C LEU A 311 -3.09 -17.97 6.30
N ALA A 312 -2.45 -18.47 7.36
CA ALA A 312 -2.67 -19.82 7.85
C ALA A 312 -4.14 -20.07 8.19
N PHE A 313 -4.79 -19.12 8.89
CA PHE A 313 -6.20 -19.20 9.23
C PHE A 313 -7.11 -19.25 8.01
N GLU A 314 -6.90 -18.36 7.02
CA GLU A 314 -7.69 -18.35 5.79
C GLU A 314 -7.55 -19.66 5.01
N TYR A 315 -6.33 -20.20 4.90
CA TYR A 315 -6.09 -21.46 4.19
C TYR A 315 -6.61 -22.68 4.94
N TYR A 316 -6.44 -22.71 6.26
CA TYR A 316 -6.85 -23.83 7.10
C TYR A 316 -8.37 -23.93 7.21
N MET A 317 -9.13 -22.86 7.02
CA MET A 317 -10.59 -22.97 6.92
C MET A 317 -11.05 -23.77 5.70
N ASP A 318 -10.25 -23.88 4.63
CA ASP A 318 -10.59 -24.75 3.50
C ASP A 318 -10.19 -26.20 3.79
N ASN A 319 -11.19 -27.03 4.07
CA ASN A 319 -11.04 -28.47 4.34
C ASN A 319 -10.32 -29.25 3.22
N ASP A 320 -10.35 -28.75 1.98
CA ASP A 320 -9.79 -29.42 0.81
C ASP A 320 -8.43 -28.85 0.37
N TYR A 321 -7.89 -27.85 1.10
CA TYR A 321 -6.60 -27.24 0.76
C TYR A 321 -5.42 -28.21 0.97
N ASP A 322 -4.50 -28.24 0.00
CA ASP A 322 -3.30 -29.07 0.05
C ASP A 322 -2.09 -28.23 0.46
N PHE A 323 -1.67 -28.37 1.72
CA PHE A 323 -0.49 -27.69 2.27
C PHE A 323 0.85 -28.27 1.77
N GLY A 324 0.82 -29.34 0.96
CA GLY A 324 2.00 -29.97 0.38
C GLY A 324 2.77 -30.90 1.32
N THR A 325 2.81 -30.62 2.63
CA THR A 325 3.45 -31.48 3.65
C THR A 325 2.61 -31.55 4.93
N GLU A 326 2.75 -32.67 5.67
CA GLU A 326 2.08 -32.84 6.98
C GLU A 326 2.60 -31.83 8.02
N PHE A 327 3.86 -31.37 7.90
CA PHE A 327 4.41 -30.33 8.75
C PHE A 327 3.69 -28.99 8.55
N LYS A 328 3.51 -28.56 7.30
CA LYS A 328 2.86 -27.28 6.97
C LYS A 328 1.38 -27.29 7.33
N GLU A 329 0.68 -28.39 7.08
CA GLU A 329 -0.71 -28.58 7.50
C GLU A 329 -0.84 -28.44 9.03
N GLN A 330 0.04 -29.11 9.79
CA GLN A 330 0.00 -29.05 11.25
C GLN A 330 0.40 -27.66 11.79
N LEU A 331 1.36 -26.99 11.14
CA LEU A 331 1.75 -25.61 11.48
C LEU A 331 0.61 -24.64 11.21
N ALA A 332 -0.12 -24.81 10.09
CA ALA A 332 -1.28 -23.99 9.76
C ALA A 332 -2.41 -24.14 10.78
N GLU A 333 -2.66 -25.36 11.27
CA GLU A 333 -3.62 -25.61 12.37
C GLU A 333 -3.25 -24.81 13.63
N TYR A 334 -2.00 -24.87 14.08
CA TYR A 334 -1.57 -24.15 15.29
C TYR A 334 -1.54 -22.63 15.10
N LEU A 335 -1.11 -22.14 13.94
CA LEU A 335 -1.18 -20.71 13.62
C LEU A 335 -2.64 -20.20 13.55
N SER A 336 -3.58 -21.06 13.12
CA SER A 336 -5.01 -20.74 13.11
C SER A 336 -5.59 -20.64 14.53
N GLU A 337 -5.15 -21.51 15.43
CA GLU A 337 -5.49 -21.44 16.86
C GLU A 337 -4.95 -20.14 17.47
N GLU A 338 -3.67 -19.81 17.21
CA GLU A 338 -3.04 -18.56 17.68
C GLU A 338 -3.75 -17.33 17.12
N TYR A 339 -4.13 -17.33 15.84
CA TYR A 339 -4.89 -16.24 15.22
C TYR A 339 -6.25 -16.02 15.89
N MET A 340 -6.98 -17.11 16.17
CA MET A 340 -8.24 -17.05 16.89
C MET A 340 -8.07 -16.43 18.28
N GLU A 341 -7.04 -16.83 19.02
CA GLU A 341 -6.74 -16.26 20.34
C GLU A 341 -6.39 -14.77 20.22
N TYR A 342 -5.47 -14.41 19.32
CA TYR A 342 -5.07 -13.04 19.03
C TYR A 342 -6.26 -12.11 18.73
N ILE A 343 -7.13 -12.48 17.77
CA ILE A 343 -8.31 -11.67 17.41
C ILE A 343 -9.30 -11.53 18.58
N ASN A 344 -9.53 -12.62 19.32
CA ASN A 344 -10.44 -12.60 20.46
C ASN A 344 -9.92 -11.75 21.63
N GLU A 345 -8.60 -11.68 21.83
CA GLU A 345 -7.97 -10.87 22.87
C GLU A 345 -8.03 -9.36 22.58
N GLN A 346 -8.06 -8.97 21.31
CA GLN A 346 -8.22 -7.57 20.92
C GLN A 346 -9.60 -6.99 21.28
N ASN A 347 -10.61 -7.84 21.52
CA ASN A 347 -11.99 -7.44 21.81
C ASN A 347 -12.56 -6.48 20.75
N LEU A 348 -12.31 -6.79 19.47
CA LEU A 348 -12.74 -5.99 18.33
C LEU A 348 -14.27 -5.84 18.29
N SER A 349 -14.72 -4.73 17.74
CA SER A 349 -16.13 -4.49 17.46
C SER A 349 -16.29 -3.57 16.27
N VAL A 350 -17.37 -3.75 15.51
CA VAL A 350 -17.72 -2.90 14.38
C VAL A 350 -19.17 -2.45 14.52
N ASN A 351 -19.44 -1.23 14.10
CA ASN A 351 -20.80 -0.72 13.97
C ASN A 351 -21.30 -1.01 12.55
N GLU A 352 -22.37 -1.78 12.44
CA GLU A 352 -22.93 -2.23 11.16
C GLU A 352 -23.33 -1.07 10.24
N ALA A 353 -23.63 0.10 10.80
CA ALA A 353 -23.95 1.28 10.01
C ALA A 353 -22.72 1.89 9.30
N ASP A 354 -21.53 1.68 9.85
CA ASP A 354 -20.28 2.25 9.33
C ASP A 354 -19.71 1.40 8.19
N VAL A 355 -20.13 0.12 8.09
CA VAL A 355 -19.79 -0.80 6.98
C VAL A 355 -20.98 -1.10 6.06
N GLU A 356 -22.18 -0.60 6.41
CA GLU A 356 -23.43 -0.84 5.70
C GLU A 356 -23.83 -2.32 5.55
N LEU A 357 -23.46 -3.18 6.52
CA LEU A 357 -23.71 -4.63 6.50
C LEU A 357 -24.51 -5.11 7.71
N ASP A 358 -25.40 -6.09 7.51
CA ASP A 358 -26.07 -6.84 8.59
C ASP A 358 -25.25 -8.09 8.91
N ILE A 359 -24.23 -7.93 9.75
CA ILE A 359 -23.26 -8.97 10.08
C ILE A 359 -23.93 -10.11 10.85
N ASN A 360 -24.85 -9.75 11.76
CA ASN A 360 -25.48 -10.73 12.64
C ASN A 360 -26.77 -11.36 12.05
N GLY A 361 -27.26 -10.84 10.92
CA GLY A 361 -28.37 -11.37 10.15
C GLY A 361 -29.75 -11.16 10.77
N ASP A 362 -29.92 -10.15 11.63
CA ASP A 362 -31.20 -9.89 12.31
C ASP A 362 -32.07 -8.82 11.63
N GLY A 363 -31.55 -8.19 10.58
CA GLY A 363 -32.20 -7.16 9.77
C GLY A 363 -32.13 -5.75 10.35
N ASP A 364 -31.33 -5.52 11.39
CA ASP A 364 -30.97 -4.21 11.91
C ASP A 364 -29.50 -3.94 11.56
N THR A 365 -29.19 -2.77 10.98
CA THR A 365 -27.81 -2.37 10.64
C THR A 365 -27.33 -1.23 11.54
N THR A 366 -27.94 -1.06 12.71
CA THR A 366 -27.58 0.01 13.65
C THR A 366 -26.90 -0.51 14.92
N ASP A 367 -26.62 -1.80 14.96
CA ASP A 367 -25.97 -2.45 16.10
C ASP A 367 -24.44 -2.34 16.03
N THR A 368 -23.84 -2.34 17.21
CA THR A 368 -22.39 -2.54 17.35
C THR A 368 -22.15 -3.99 17.73
N ILE A 369 -21.53 -4.73 16.81
CA ILE A 369 -21.27 -6.16 16.92
C ILE A 369 -19.89 -6.37 17.52
N ALA A 370 -19.84 -7.16 18.60
CA ALA A 370 -18.56 -7.67 19.10
C ALA A 370 -18.10 -8.80 18.17
N LEU A 371 -16.87 -8.68 17.69
CA LEU A 371 -16.28 -9.62 16.77
C LEU A 371 -15.51 -10.68 17.57
N SER A 372 -15.77 -11.94 17.25
CA SER A 372 -15.07 -13.07 17.86
C SER A 372 -15.04 -14.26 16.92
N ILE A 373 -13.97 -15.03 17.00
CA ILE A 373 -13.83 -16.33 16.35
C ILE A 373 -14.23 -17.41 17.37
N GLU A 374 -15.11 -18.32 16.96
CA GLU A 374 -15.58 -19.49 17.70
C GLU A 374 -15.01 -20.77 17.08
N TYR A 375 -14.65 -21.75 17.93
CA TYR A 375 -14.26 -23.09 17.49
C TYR A 375 -15.24 -24.17 17.98
N ASP A 376 -15.84 -24.91 17.04
CA ASP A 376 -16.72 -26.07 17.27
C ASP A 376 -16.77 -26.98 16.02
N GLU A 377 -16.01 -28.09 16.05
CA GLU A 377 -15.89 -29.09 14.97
C GLU A 377 -17.23 -29.66 14.47
N ASP A 378 -18.24 -29.76 15.35
CA ASP A 378 -19.55 -30.31 14.98
C ASP A 378 -20.43 -29.22 14.33
N LYS A 379 -20.31 -27.98 14.79
CA LYS A 379 -21.12 -26.83 14.33
C LYS A 379 -20.61 -26.25 13.01
N TYR A 380 -19.30 -26.18 12.84
CA TYR A 380 -18.60 -25.53 11.71
C TYR A 380 -17.73 -26.55 10.96
N ALA A 381 -18.28 -27.73 10.70
CA ALA A 381 -17.53 -28.87 10.14
C ALA A 381 -17.02 -28.63 8.70
N ASP A 382 -17.59 -27.66 7.99
CA ASP A 382 -17.23 -27.26 6.63
C ASP A 382 -16.10 -26.22 6.56
N THR A 383 -15.64 -25.74 7.71
CA THR A 383 -14.59 -24.72 7.84
C THR A 383 -13.56 -25.07 8.91
N ASN A 384 -13.19 -26.36 8.98
CA ASN A 384 -12.32 -26.94 10.01
C ASN A 384 -12.64 -26.52 11.45
N GLY A 385 -13.92 -26.35 11.76
CA GLY A 385 -14.38 -26.01 13.11
C GLY A 385 -14.45 -24.52 13.41
N TYR A 386 -14.08 -23.62 12.51
CA TYR A 386 -14.06 -22.18 12.75
C TYR A 386 -15.32 -21.45 12.25
N GLY A 387 -15.83 -20.53 13.06
CA GLY A 387 -16.92 -19.61 12.71
C GLY A 387 -17.04 -18.45 13.69
N GLY A 388 -18.21 -17.83 13.80
CA GLY A 388 -18.46 -16.72 14.72
C GLY A 388 -18.48 -15.36 14.03
N THR A 389 -18.82 -14.31 14.78
CA THR A 389 -19.17 -12.99 14.23
C THR A 389 -18.05 -12.31 13.44
N TYR A 390 -16.79 -12.61 13.75
CA TYR A 390 -15.65 -12.10 12.97
C TYR A 390 -15.61 -12.69 11.56
N VAL A 391 -15.84 -14.01 11.45
CA VAL A 391 -15.85 -14.70 10.14
C VAL A 391 -17.18 -14.49 9.41
N ASP A 392 -18.29 -14.26 10.14
CA ASP A 392 -19.55 -13.81 9.56
C ASP A 392 -19.39 -12.43 8.88
N PHE A 393 -18.60 -11.52 9.48
CA PHE A 393 -18.29 -10.22 8.88
C PHE A 393 -17.46 -10.39 7.59
N TYR A 394 -16.42 -11.22 7.62
CA TYR A 394 -15.66 -11.60 6.42
C TYR A 394 -16.56 -12.13 5.29
N LEU A 395 -17.48 -13.05 5.60
CA LEU A 395 -18.42 -13.55 4.59
C LEU A 395 -19.36 -12.45 4.07
N ALA A 396 -19.87 -11.59 4.95
CA ALA A 396 -20.74 -10.49 4.56
C ALA A 396 -20.05 -9.53 3.60
N GLU A 397 -18.76 -9.23 3.82
CA GLU A 397 -17.94 -8.42 2.91
C GLU A 397 -17.78 -9.08 1.53
N PHE A 398 -17.47 -10.38 1.48
CA PHE A 398 -17.42 -11.11 0.20
C PHE A 398 -18.74 -11.04 -0.58
N VAL A 399 -19.86 -11.28 0.11
CA VAL A 399 -21.20 -11.25 -0.50
C VAL A 399 -21.54 -9.85 -0.99
N SER A 400 -21.26 -8.83 -0.18
CA SER A 400 -21.49 -7.43 -0.51
C SER A 400 -20.69 -7.00 -1.74
N ASN A 401 -19.40 -7.33 -1.77
CA ASN A 401 -18.52 -7.03 -2.90
C ASN A 401 -18.98 -7.75 -4.18
N LEU A 402 -19.48 -8.99 -4.11
CA LEU A 402 -20.05 -9.67 -5.28
C LEU A 402 -21.29 -8.95 -5.77
N GLN A 403 -22.21 -8.64 -4.86
CA GLN A 403 -23.46 -7.98 -5.21
C GLN A 403 -23.19 -6.60 -5.84
N TRP A 404 -22.28 -5.82 -5.26
CA TRP A 404 -21.84 -4.55 -5.82
C TRP A 404 -21.31 -4.73 -7.24
N TYR A 405 -20.52 -5.77 -7.48
CA TYR A 405 -20.00 -6.08 -8.82
C TYR A 405 -21.12 -6.28 -9.82
N LEU A 406 -22.08 -7.17 -9.50
CA LEU A 406 -23.22 -7.49 -10.37
C LEU A 406 -24.07 -6.26 -10.66
N ASP A 407 -24.26 -5.38 -9.68
CA ASP A 407 -25.03 -4.15 -9.80
C ASP A 407 -24.33 -3.09 -10.68
N ASN A 408 -23.01 -3.21 -10.88
CA ASN A 408 -22.18 -2.23 -11.59
C ASN A 408 -21.61 -2.72 -12.94
N LEU A 409 -21.99 -3.90 -13.44
CA LEU A 409 -21.50 -4.42 -14.74
C LEU A 409 -21.92 -3.58 -15.95
N ASP A 410 -22.83 -2.61 -15.79
CA ASP A 410 -23.10 -1.65 -16.85
C ASP A 410 -21.92 -0.71 -17.15
N TYR A 411 -20.99 -0.57 -16.20
CA TYR A 411 -19.75 0.18 -16.36
C TYR A 411 -18.58 -0.66 -16.91
N ALA A 412 -18.81 -1.91 -17.31
CA ALA A 412 -17.79 -2.82 -17.83
C ALA A 412 -17.33 -2.45 -19.25
N GLU A 413 -16.70 -1.29 -19.39
CA GLU A 413 -16.23 -0.76 -20.67
C GLU A 413 -15.16 -1.68 -21.29
N GLY A 414 -15.29 -1.96 -22.60
CA GLY A 414 -14.33 -2.78 -23.35
C GLY A 414 -14.38 -4.28 -23.07
N TRP A 415 -15.21 -4.75 -22.14
CA TRP A 415 -15.32 -6.18 -21.84
C TRP A 415 -15.92 -6.97 -23.00
N THR A 416 -15.50 -8.22 -23.12
CA THR A 416 -16.03 -9.17 -24.10
C THR A 416 -17.04 -10.10 -23.45
N TRP A 417 -18.24 -10.20 -24.01
CA TRP A 417 -19.30 -11.09 -23.53
C TRP A 417 -19.51 -12.28 -24.47
N PHE A 418 -19.83 -13.45 -23.89
CA PHE A 418 -19.95 -14.72 -24.62
C PHE A 418 -21.32 -15.38 -24.42
N ASP A 419 -21.77 -16.15 -25.41
CA ASP A 419 -22.96 -17.02 -25.30
C ASP A 419 -22.66 -18.31 -24.49
N GLU A 420 -23.71 -19.09 -24.19
CA GLU A 420 -23.61 -20.37 -23.47
C GLU A 420 -22.72 -21.42 -24.18
N ASP A 421 -22.51 -21.28 -25.49
CA ASP A 421 -21.68 -22.16 -26.31
C ASP A 421 -20.21 -21.67 -26.37
N GLY A 422 -19.88 -20.55 -25.71
CA GLY A 422 -18.55 -19.94 -25.66
C GLY A 422 -18.19 -19.09 -26.89
N ASN A 423 -19.16 -18.69 -27.70
CA ASN A 423 -18.92 -17.77 -28.82
C ASN A 423 -19.09 -16.32 -28.36
N ALA A 424 -18.18 -15.44 -28.78
CA ALA A 424 -18.33 -14.01 -28.54
C ALA A 424 -19.65 -13.49 -29.14
N LEU A 425 -20.41 -12.74 -28.35
CA LEU A 425 -21.64 -12.09 -28.78
C LEU A 425 -21.36 -11.05 -29.86
N SER A 426 -22.34 -10.81 -30.73
CA SER A 426 -22.26 -9.68 -31.68
C SER A 426 -22.56 -8.34 -31.01
N ASP A 427 -22.12 -7.24 -31.63
CA ASP A 427 -22.44 -5.87 -31.18
C ASP A 427 -23.95 -5.63 -30.97
N GLU A 428 -24.80 -6.21 -31.83
CA GLU A 428 -26.26 -6.09 -31.69
C GLU A 428 -26.79 -6.85 -30.47
N GLU A 429 -26.16 -7.97 -30.11
CA GLU A 429 -26.51 -8.76 -28.93
C GLU A 429 -26.04 -8.05 -27.65
N VAL A 430 -24.80 -7.56 -27.59
CA VAL A 430 -24.28 -6.80 -26.44
C VAL A 430 -25.06 -5.53 -26.20
N ALA A 431 -25.36 -4.76 -27.26
CA ALA A 431 -26.20 -3.56 -27.15
C ALA A 431 -27.64 -3.83 -26.66
N SER A 432 -28.06 -5.10 -26.64
CA SER A 432 -29.37 -5.53 -26.16
C SER A 432 -29.35 -6.18 -24.77
N MET A 433 -28.16 -6.47 -24.22
CA MET A 433 -28.02 -7.04 -22.88
C MET A 433 -28.57 -6.06 -21.84
N THR A 434 -29.36 -6.61 -20.94
CA THR A 434 -29.78 -5.94 -19.71
C THR A 434 -28.70 -6.11 -18.63
N SER A 435 -28.81 -5.32 -17.56
CA SER A 435 -27.95 -5.50 -16.37
C SER A 435 -28.09 -6.92 -15.79
N GLU A 436 -29.29 -7.49 -15.82
CA GLU A 436 -29.55 -8.89 -15.41
C GLU A 436 -28.81 -9.89 -16.33
N ASP A 437 -28.81 -9.69 -17.65
CA ASP A 437 -28.11 -10.57 -18.59
C ASP A 437 -26.58 -10.53 -18.38
N LYS A 438 -26.03 -9.35 -18.04
CA LYS A 438 -24.60 -9.19 -17.73
C LYS A 438 -24.24 -9.85 -16.40
N ALA A 439 -25.07 -9.67 -15.38
CA ALA A 439 -24.88 -10.29 -14.07
C ALA A 439 -24.94 -11.83 -14.15
N GLU A 440 -25.90 -12.39 -14.90
CA GLU A 440 -25.95 -13.83 -15.17
C GLU A 440 -24.72 -14.30 -15.95
N ALA A 441 -24.30 -13.56 -16.98
CA ALA A 441 -23.07 -13.87 -17.72
C ALA A 441 -21.80 -13.82 -16.86
N PHE A 442 -21.73 -12.90 -15.89
CA PHE A 442 -20.62 -12.82 -14.95
C PHE A 442 -20.56 -14.05 -14.04
N ILE A 443 -21.69 -14.40 -13.40
CA ILE A 443 -21.77 -15.58 -12.52
C ILE A 443 -21.40 -16.87 -13.27
N GLU A 444 -21.78 -16.99 -14.55
CA GLU A 444 -21.47 -18.16 -15.38
C GLU A 444 -20.07 -18.10 -16.03
N GLY A 445 -19.24 -17.11 -15.71
CA GLY A 445 -17.89 -16.94 -16.25
C GLY A 445 -17.85 -16.60 -17.76
N ARG A 446 -18.98 -16.17 -18.35
CA ARG A 446 -19.13 -15.89 -19.79
C ARG A 446 -18.68 -14.48 -20.20
N TYR A 447 -17.52 -14.08 -19.72
CA TYR A 447 -16.92 -12.79 -20.05
C TYR A 447 -15.39 -12.87 -20.11
N ALA A 448 -14.77 -11.84 -20.67
CA ALA A 448 -13.36 -11.54 -20.55
C ALA A 448 -13.20 -10.04 -20.32
N LYS A 449 -12.42 -9.67 -19.29
CA LYS A 449 -12.12 -8.27 -18.98
C LYS A 449 -11.29 -7.66 -20.13
N SER A 450 -11.46 -6.37 -20.38
CA SER A 450 -10.71 -5.67 -21.43
C SER A 450 -9.21 -5.72 -21.14
N SER A 451 -8.39 -6.12 -22.11
CA SER A 451 -6.92 -6.02 -22.03
C SER A 451 -6.39 -4.64 -22.46
N SER A 452 -7.27 -3.76 -22.94
CA SER A 452 -6.91 -2.47 -23.54
C SER A 452 -6.76 -1.38 -22.49
N SER A 453 -5.52 -1.16 -22.09
CA SER A 453 -4.98 0.05 -21.47
C SER A 453 -4.96 1.23 -22.46
N ASP A 454 -6.09 1.57 -23.07
CA ASP A 454 -6.24 2.79 -23.87
C ASP A 454 -7.21 3.74 -23.12
N GLY A 455 -6.73 4.32 -22.02
CA GLY A 455 -7.34 5.52 -21.41
C GLY A 455 -7.99 5.38 -20.03
N MET A 456 -7.99 4.21 -19.39
CA MET A 456 -8.31 4.10 -17.96
C MET A 456 -7.03 3.84 -17.16
N MET A 457 -6.82 4.67 -16.14
CA MET A 457 -5.70 4.59 -15.20
C MET A 457 -5.70 3.20 -14.57
N GLY A 458 -4.76 2.33 -14.97
CA GLY A 458 -4.43 1.21 -14.09
C GLY A 458 -3.89 1.79 -12.79
N GLY A 459 -4.09 1.11 -11.66
CA GLY A 459 -3.35 1.44 -10.44
C GLY A 459 -1.84 1.50 -10.75
N PRO A 460 -1.02 2.20 -9.95
CA PRO A 460 0.38 2.56 -10.27
C PRO A 460 1.37 1.42 -10.66
N GLY A 461 0.93 0.16 -10.77
CA GLY A 461 1.72 -1.01 -11.18
C GLY A 461 1.03 -1.94 -12.18
N GLY A 462 0.07 -1.48 -12.98
CA GLY A 462 -0.64 -2.32 -13.96
C GLY A 462 0.25 -2.88 -15.08
N GLY A 463 0.83 -4.08 -14.88
CA GLY A 463 1.64 -4.74 -15.90
C GLY A 463 1.85 -6.25 -15.71
N ALA A 464 0.86 -7.06 -16.11
CA ALA A 464 0.95 -8.38 -16.80
C ALA A 464 -0.15 -9.37 -16.32
N PRO A 465 -0.72 -10.21 -17.22
CA PRO A 465 -1.72 -11.21 -16.85
C PRO A 465 -1.09 -12.48 -16.28
N ASP A 466 -1.65 -12.96 -15.17
CA ASP A 466 -1.40 -14.29 -14.62
C ASP A 466 -1.79 -15.38 -15.63
N GLY A 467 -0.79 -16.10 -16.11
CA GLY A 467 -0.97 -17.28 -16.94
C GLY A 467 -1.24 -18.51 -16.09
N ALA A 468 -2.51 -18.87 -15.94
CA ALA A 468 -2.93 -20.20 -15.50
C ALA A 468 -2.21 -21.28 -16.34
N GLY A 469 -1.44 -22.16 -15.67
CA GLY A 469 -0.77 -23.27 -16.33
C GLY A 469 -1.78 -24.32 -16.86
N PRO A 470 -1.41 -25.05 -17.92
CA PRO A 470 -1.90 -26.42 -18.02
C PRO A 470 -0.76 -27.41 -18.20
N GLY A 471 -0.70 -28.39 -17.30
CA GLY A 471 0.04 -29.62 -17.48
C GLY A 471 -0.37 -30.32 -18.79
N GLY A 472 0.56 -30.40 -19.73
CA GLY A 472 0.36 -31.00 -21.05
C GLY A 472 1.50 -31.93 -21.45
N ASN A 473 1.31 -33.22 -21.22
CA ASN A 473 2.18 -34.31 -21.64
C ASN A 473 2.38 -34.28 -23.19
N MET A 474 3.60 -34.03 -23.67
CA MET A 474 3.92 -34.06 -25.12
C MET A 474 5.05 -35.05 -25.41
N GLU A 475 4.65 -36.29 -25.72
CA GLU A 475 5.45 -37.28 -26.43
C GLU A 475 5.52 -36.91 -27.93
N GLY A 476 6.73 -36.73 -28.48
CA GLY A 476 7.04 -37.06 -29.88
C GLY A 476 7.23 -35.91 -30.89
N GLY A 477 8.47 -35.73 -31.36
CA GLY A 477 8.79 -34.98 -32.59
C GLY A 477 10.29 -34.96 -32.93
N PRO A 478 10.72 -34.89 -34.21
CA PRO A 478 11.86 -35.69 -34.68
C PRO A 478 13.21 -34.96 -34.91
N THR A 479 14.28 -35.72 -34.73
CA THR A 479 15.60 -35.72 -35.42
C THR A 479 16.07 -34.43 -36.14
N GLY A 480 17.22 -33.88 -35.68
CA GLY A 480 18.03 -32.92 -36.44
C GLY A 480 19.47 -32.84 -35.93
N GLU A 481 20.42 -33.15 -36.82
CA GLU A 481 21.85 -33.42 -36.63
C GLU A 481 22.69 -32.35 -35.89
N ALA A 482 23.62 -32.81 -35.06
CA ALA A 482 24.80 -32.08 -34.59
C ALA A 482 26.03 -32.36 -35.50
N PRO A 483 26.99 -31.43 -35.60
CA PRO A 483 28.35 -31.78 -35.99
C PRO A 483 29.37 -31.51 -34.85
N THR A 484 29.83 -32.63 -34.28
CA THR A 484 31.23 -33.01 -33.98
C THR A 484 32.35 -31.96 -33.89
N GLY A 485 33.16 -32.06 -32.82
CA GLY A 485 34.60 -31.78 -32.91
C GLY A 485 35.39 -31.65 -31.59
N GLU A 486 35.95 -32.78 -31.13
CA GLU A 486 37.23 -32.97 -30.43
C GLU A 486 37.62 -32.20 -29.15
N ALA A 487 37.73 -32.96 -28.04
CA ALA A 487 38.65 -32.71 -26.94
C ALA A 487 40.05 -33.30 -27.22
N PRO A 488 41.10 -32.83 -26.49
CA PRO A 488 42.00 -33.80 -25.88
C PRO A 488 42.30 -33.53 -24.40
N ALA A 489 42.55 -34.61 -23.68
CA ALA A 489 42.94 -34.69 -22.27
C ALA A 489 44.44 -34.42 -22.04
N GLU A 490 44.81 -33.90 -20.87
CA GLU A 490 45.63 -34.59 -19.85
C GLU A 490 45.88 -33.71 -18.60
N ALA A 491 46.20 -34.39 -17.49
CA ALA A 491 46.18 -34.01 -16.08
C ALA A 491 47.23 -32.99 -15.57
N SER A 492 46.95 -32.28 -14.47
CA SER A 492 47.59 -32.47 -13.14
C SER A 492 47.09 -31.48 -12.07
N ALA A 493 47.34 -31.84 -10.81
CA ALA A 493 46.81 -31.33 -9.54
C ALA A 493 47.26 -29.92 -9.05
N ASP A 494 46.49 -29.46 -8.05
CA ASP A 494 46.74 -28.50 -6.95
C ASP A 494 47.18 -27.06 -7.28
N THR A 495 46.35 -26.07 -6.97
CA THR A 495 46.53 -25.09 -5.86
C THR A 495 45.41 -24.04 -5.83
N GLU A 496 45.15 -23.52 -4.63
CA GLU A 496 44.17 -22.48 -4.23
C GLU A 496 44.29 -21.15 -5.02
N GLU A 497 43.15 -20.49 -5.27
CA GLU A 497 42.94 -19.02 -5.43
C GLU A 497 41.40 -18.80 -5.41
N THR A 498 40.85 -18.21 -4.35
CA THR A 498 40.31 -16.82 -4.30
C THR A 498 39.36 -16.49 -5.45
N ASP A 499 38.06 -16.67 -5.22
CA ASP A 499 37.02 -16.08 -6.06
C ASP A 499 36.92 -14.58 -5.74
N ASP A 500 37.41 -13.80 -6.71
CA ASP A 500 37.24 -12.37 -6.85
C ASP A 500 35.79 -12.12 -7.30
N ARG A 501 34.89 -11.87 -6.33
CA ARG A 501 33.56 -11.32 -6.58
C ARG A 501 33.69 -9.82 -6.81
N SER A 502 34.06 -9.44 -8.03
CA SER A 502 33.96 -8.05 -8.46
C SER A 502 32.56 -7.80 -9.00
N PHE A 503 31.71 -7.16 -8.21
CA PHE A 503 30.46 -6.57 -8.66
C PHE A 503 30.79 -5.38 -9.58
N ALA A 504 30.44 -5.49 -10.85
CA ALA A 504 30.58 -4.41 -11.81
C ALA A 504 29.22 -3.71 -11.94
N ASN A 505 29.19 -2.47 -11.48
CA ASN A 505 28.05 -1.55 -11.39
C ASN A 505 27.55 -1.03 -12.76
N ASP A 506 27.61 -1.85 -13.82
CA ASP A 506 27.35 -1.42 -15.21
C ASP A 506 26.04 -2.01 -15.80
N ASP A 507 25.35 -2.93 -15.11
CA ASP A 507 24.11 -3.57 -15.60
C ASP A 507 22.80 -2.97 -15.02
N VAL A 508 22.88 -2.04 -14.04
CA VAL A 508 21.70 -1.35 -13.46
C VAL A 508 21.18 -0.23 -14.36
N ALA A 509 22.04 0.36 -15.20
CA ALA A 509 21.69 1.54 -16.01
C ALA A 509 20.96 1.25 -17.34
N ALA A 510 20.64 -0.01 -17.65
CA ALA A 510 20.07 -0.41 -18.95
C ALA A 510 18.55 -0.66 -18.94
N ASN A 511 17.90 -0.68 -17.77
CA ASN A 511 16.45 -0.90 -17.66
C ASN A 511 15.62 0.40 -17.55
N SER A 512 16.24 1.55 -17.31
CA SER A 512 15.53 2.81 -17.01
C SER A 512 15.22 3.69 -18.23
N ALA A 513 14.58 3.14 -19.27
CA ALA A 513 14.06 3.95 -20.38
C ALA A 513 12.77 3.35 -20.96
N GLY A 514 11.69 3.43 -20.18
CA GLY A 514 10.33 3.09 -20.59
C GLY A 514 9.32 3.72 -19.65
N ASP A 515 8.22 4.21 -20.20
CA ASP A 515 7.14 5.00 -19.58
C ASP A 515 6.25 4.17 -18.64
N THR A 516 6.87 3.33 -17.82
CA THR A 516 6.26 2.32 -16.96
C THR A 516 7.17 2.15 -15.75
N MET A 517 6.64 2.33 -14.54
CA MET A 517 7.29 1.84 -13.33
C MET A 517 7.61 0.36 -13.56
N ASP A 518 8.89 0.05 -13.75
CA ASP A 518 9.36 -1.31 -13.99
C ASP A 518 9.15 -2.07 -12.67
N VAL A 519 8.00 -2.72 -12.54
CA VAL A 519 7.73 -3.62 -11.42
C VAL A 519 8.70 -4.78 -11.54
N GLY A 520 9.73 -4.76 -10.69
CA GLY A 520 10.71 -5.84 -10.62
C GLY A 520 9.98 -7.18 -10.55
N THR A 521 10.27 -8.06 -11.51
CA THR A 521 10.01 -9.47 -11.32
C THR A 521 10.78 -9.95 -10.09
N PRO A 522 10.27 -10.93 -9.33
CA PRO A 522 10.93 -11.43 -8.12
C PRO A 522 12.23 -12.14 -8.48
N ASP A 523 13.30 -11.37 -8.63
CA ASP A 523 14.65 -11.88 -8.71
C ASP A 523 15.41 -11.42 -7.46
N GLU A 524 15.90 -12.42 -6.74
CA GLU A 524 16.65 -12.40 -5.47
C GLU A 524 15.79 -12.37 -4.19
N GLY A 525 15.37 -13.58 -3.76
CA GLY A 525 14.59 -13.89 -2.56
C GLY A 525 13.41 -14.78 -2.91
N THR A 526 13.56 -16.11 -2.93
CA THR A 526 12.44 -16.99 -3.32
C THR A 526 11.40 -17.03 -2.21
N THR A 527 10.25 -16.35 -2.36
CA THR A 527 9.07 -16.75 -1.60
C THR A 527 8.79 -18.21 -1.93
N GLN A 528 8.79 -19.06 -0.91
CA GLN A 528 8.43 -20.47 -1.11
C GLN A 528 6.97 -20.51 -1.58
N SER A 529 6.74 -21.00 -2.80
CA SER A 529 5.40 -21.05 -3.41
C SER A 529 4.49 -22.06 -2.70
N ALA A 530 3.18 -21.80 -2.64
CA ALA A 530 2.16 -22.68 -2.05
C ALA A 530 2.30 -24.17 -2.43
N GLY A 531 2.75 -24.47 -3.66
CA GLY A 531 2.93 -25.85 -4.15
C GLY A 531 4.22 -26.57 -3.74
N THR A 532 5.05 -26.03 -2.84
CA THR A 532 6.31 -26.68 -2.44
C THR A 532 6.08 -27.89 -1.53
N THR A 533 6.62 -29.05 -1.96
CA THR A 533 6.53 -30.32 -1.22
C THR A 533 7.70 -30.56 -0.26
N THR A 534 8.53 -29.55 -0.02
CA THR A 534 9.66 -29.60 0.90
C THR A 534 9.47 -28.50 1.95
N ASP A 535 9.79 -28.80 3.22
CA ASP A 535 9.61 -27.85 4.31
C ASP A 535 10.69 -26.77 4.28
N SER A 536 11.97 -27.17 4.19
CA SER A 536 13.09 -26.22 4.12
C SER A 536 14.23 -26.76 3.26
N ALA A 537 14.87 -25.87 2.51
CA ALA A 537 16.12 -26.12 1.79
C ALA A 537 17.36 -25.76 2.63
N ASN A 538 17.23 -24.82 3.59
CA ASN A 538 18.35 -24.30 4.37
C ASN A 538 18.64 -25.12 5.63
N TYR A 539 17.62 -25.73 6.25
CA TYR A 539 17.74 -26.40 7.54
C TYR A 539 17.59 -27.92 7.42
N SER A 540 18.58 -28.65 7.94
CA SER A 540 18.56 -30.12 7.92
C SER A 540 17.75 -30.71 9.08
N THR A 541 17.52 -29.92 10.14
CA THR A 541 16.74 -30.33 11.32
C THR A 541 15.88 -29.20 11.85
N TYR A 542 14.78 -29.56 12.49
CA TYR A 542 13.89 -28.61 13.18
C TYR A 542 14.64 -27.79 14.22
N GLU A 543 15.56 -28.41 14.96
CA GLU A 543 16.33 -27.73 16.00
C GLU A 543 17.27 -26.65 15.44
N GLU A 544 17.82 -26.84 14.24
CA GLU A 544 18.65 -25.81 13.58
C GLU A 544 17.79 -24.63 13.10
N MET A 545 16.60 -24.92 12.54
CA MET A 545 15.65 -23.88 12.13
C MET A 545 15.16 -23.07 13.33
N LEU A 546 14.71 -23.74 14.39
CA LEU A 546 14.23 -23.07 15.60
C LEU A 546 15.32 -22.21 16.27
N GLU A 547 16.57 -22.67 16.29
CA GLU A 547 17.70 -21.89 16.82
C GLU A 547 17.94 -20.61 15.98
N ALA A 548 17.69 -20.63 14.67
CA ALA A 548 17.77 -19.42 13.84
C ALA A 548 16.68 -18.40 14.22
N TYR A 549 15.40 -18.82 14.22
CA TYR A 549 14.29 -17.96 14.65
C TYR A 549 14.53 -17.35 16.04
N GLN A 550 14.99 -18.15 17.01
CA GLN A 550 15.27 -17.67 18.37
C GLN A 550 16.38 -16.61 18.44
N ASN A 551 17.42 -16.74 17.62
CA ASN A 551 18.52 -15.77 17.62
C ASN A 551 18.10 -14.48 16.94
N ASP A 552 17.51 -14.57 15.75
CA ASP A 552 17.09 -13.43 14.94
C ASP A 552 16.05 -12.57 15.69
N ILE A 553 15.01 -13.19 16.24
CA ILE A 553 13.97 -12.48 17.00
C ILE A 553 14.53 -11.89 18.30
N ALA A 554 15.48 -12.55 18.96
CA ALA A 554 16.12 -11.98 20.16
C ALA A 554 16.96 -10.74 19.84
N GLU A 555 17.52 -10.64 18.63
CA GLU A 555 18.24 -9.45 18.15
C GLU A 555 17.26 -8.31 17.85
N ILE A 556 16.15 -8.58 17.15
CA ILE A 556 15.08 -7.60 16.90
C ILE A 556 14.49 -7.07 18.21
N GLN A 557 14.21 -7.95 19.19
CA GLN A 557 13.71 -7.57 20.51
C GLN A 557 14.70 -6.75 21.34
N ALA A 558 15.99 -6.78 21.02
CA ALA A 558 16.98 -5.94 21.69
C ALA A 558 16.81 -4.45 21.33
N GLY A 559 16.12 -4.18 20.22
CA GLY A 559 15.92 -2.86 19.65
C GLY A 559 17.09 -2.40 18.79
N ASP A 560 16.80 -1.46 17.91
CA ASP A 560 17.80 -0.78 17.10
C ASP A 560 18.60 0.25 17.91
N GLU A 561 19.36 1.13 17.24
CA GLU A 561 20.19 2.11 17.94
C GLU A 561 19.38 3.17 18.71
N TYR A 562 18.13 3.40 18.30
CA TYR A 562 17.17 4.30 18.97
C TYR A 562 16.37 3.55 20.06
N GLY A 563 16.51 2.23 20.13
CA GLY A 563 15.86 1.35 21.09
C GLY A 563 14.45 0.93 20.67
N ASN A 564 14.12 1.09 19.40
CA ASN A 564 12.84 0.71 18.82
C ASN A 564 12.87 -0.73 18.31
N ASN A 565 11.74 -1.42 18.40
CA ASN A 565 11.54 -2.67 17.70
C ASN A 565 11.08 -2.37 16.28
N ILE A 566 11.91 -2.71 15.29
CA ILE A 566 11.64 -2.39 13.87
C ILE A 566 10.39 -3.08 13.31
N VAL A 567 9.98 -4.22 13.87
CA VAL A 567 8.72 -4.90 13.49
C VAL A 567 7.52 -4.12 14.01
N ASP A 568 7.61 -3.57 15.23
CA ASP A 568 6.57 -2.71 15.79
C ASP A 568 6.43 -1.40 14.99
N LEU A 569 7.54 -0.83 14.51
CA LEU A 569 7.56 0.35 13.63
C LEU A 569 6.85 0.10 12.30
N TYR A 570 6.85 -1.15 11.82
CA TYR A 570 6.24 -1.57 10.55
C TYR A 570 4.85 -2.19 10.70
N ASN A 571 4.26 -2.12 11.89
CA ASN A 571 2.90 -2.56 12.14
C ASN A 571 1.94 -1.35 12.15
N PRO A 572 1.14 -1.12 11.09
CA PRO A 572 0.23 0.04 11.03
C PRO A 572 -0.81 0.02 12.16
N LEU A 573 -1.18 -1.16 12.68
CA LEU A 573 -2.17 -1.30 13.75
C LEU A 573 -1.71 -0.66 15.08
N ASN A 574 -0.40 -0.42 15.25
CA ASN A 574 0.13 0.29 16.43
C ASN A 574 -0.16 1.79 16.38
N TYR A 575 -0.37 2.35 15.19
CA TYR A 575 -0.36 3.81 14.97
C TYR A 575 -1.73 4.40 14.63
N ILE A 576 -2.65 3.58 14.10
CA ILE A 576 -4.01 4.01 13.74
C ILE A 576 -4.75 4.47 15.00
N GLY A 577 -5.13 5.76 15.03
CA GLY A 577 -5.79 6.37 16.18
C GLY A 577 -4.91 6.58 17.41
N ASP A 578 -3.59 6.48 17.26
CA ASP A 578 -2.62 6.85 18.31
C ASP A 578 -2.64 8.37 18.55
N GLU A 579 -2.39 8.80 19.79
CA GLU A 579 -2.52 10.22 20.16
C GLU A 579 -1.41 11.11 19.60
N ASP A 580 -0.27 10.52 19.23
CA ASP A 580 0.88 11.20 18.66
C ASP A 580 0.92 11.10 17.11
N THR A 581 -0.13 10.57 16.48
CA THR A 581 -0.27 10.41 15.02
C THR A 581 -1.29 11.39 14.42
N ASP A 582 -0.95 11.96 13.26
CA ASP A 582 -1.89 12.66 12.38
C ASP A 582 -2.64 11.63 11.51
N ASP A 583 -3.85 11.24 11.94
CA ASP A 583 -4.70 10.30 11.20
C ASP A 583 -5.12 10.84 9.82
N ALA A 584 -5.13 9.95 8.82
CA ALA A 584 -5.76 10.23 7.53
C ALA A 584 -7.27 10.48 7.68
N THR A 585 -7.86 11.24 6.75
CA THR A 585 -9.32 11.45 6.74
C THR A 585 -10.05 10.26 6.16
N TRP A 586 -9.47 9.61 5.15
CA TRP A 586 -10.06 8.45 4.50
C TRP A 586 -9.01 7.46 3.98
N VAL A 587 -9.39 6.19 3.91
CA VAL A 587 -8.57 5.09 3.40
C VAL A 587 -9.43 4.17 2.55
N ARG A 588 -8.92 3.78 1.38
CA ARG A 588 -9.51 2.75 0.52
C ARG A 588 -8.47 1.67 0.25
N ILE A 589 -8.80 0.41 0.53
CA ILE A 589 -7.92 -0.73 0.26
C ILE A 589 -8.60 -1.62 -0.78
N LEU A 590 -8.02 -1.70 -1.97
CA LEU A 590 -8.53 -2.50 -3.08
C LEU A 590 -7.70 -3.78 -3.23
N CYS A 591 -8.31 -4.94 -3.04
CA CYS A 591 -7.66 -6.25 -3.19
C CYS A 591 -8.34 -7.07 -4.28
N GLY A 592 -7.60 -7.95 -4.93
CA GLY A 592 -8.19 -8.96 -5.79
C GLY A 592 -8.83 -10.03 -4.92
N ALA A 593 -10.13 -10.31 -5.09
CA ALA A 593 -10.82 -11.31 -4.27
C ALA A 593 -10.23 -12.73 -4.41
N ALA A 594 -9.43 -12.99 -5.46
CA ALA A 594 -8.74 -14.25 -5.69
C ALA A 594 -7.21 -14.17 -5.51
N GLU A 595 -6.66 -13.05 -5.01
CA GLU A 595 -5.20 -12.87 -4.93
C GLU A 595 -4.54 -13.76 -3.87
N GLY A 596 -3.37 -14.33 -4.15
CA GLY A 596 -2.71 -15.26 -3.21
C GLY A 596 -1.72 -14.63 -2.23
N ASP A 597 -1.41 -13.34 -2.40
CA ASP A 597 -0.21 -12.72 -1.85
C ASP A 597 -0.40 -12.15 -0.44
N ILE A 598 -1.64 -11.87 -0.04
CA ILE A 598 -2.02 -11.46 1.31
C ILE A 598 -3.40 -12.02 1.69
N SER A 599 -3.61 -12.29 2.98
CA SER A 599 -4.93 -12.73 3.47
C SER A 599 -5.93 -11.58 3.40
N MET A 600 -7.18 -11.87 3.04
CA MET A 600 -8.22 -10.82 3.04
C MET A 600 -8.52 -10.33 4.46
N PHE A 601 -8.23 -11.14 5.49
CA PHE A 601 -8.33 -10.72 6.89
C PHE A 601 -7.39 -9.57 7.27
N ASN A 602 -6.24 -9.41 6.61
CA ASN A 602 -5.35 -8.27 6.85
C ASN A 602 -6.05 -6.95 6.47
N SER A 603 -6.68 -6.90 5.28
CA SER A 603 -7.45 -5.73 4.86
C SER A 603 -8.66 -5.46 5.76
N LEU A 604 -9.33 -6.53 6.23
CA LEU A 604 -10.44 -6.43 7.18
C LEU A 604 -10.00 -5.85 8.53
N ASN A 605 -8.86 -6.30 9.06
CA ASN A 605 -8.32 -5.80 10.33
C ASN A 605 -7.91 -4.34 10.25
N LEU A 606 -7.29 -3.92 9.13
CA LEU A 606 -7.01 -2.51 8.87
C LEU A 606 -8.30 -1.68 8.84
N GLN A 607 -9.35 -2.14 8.14
CA GLN A 607 -10.63 -1.43 8.11
C GLN A 607 -11.24 -1.29 9.50
N ILE A 608 -11.26 -2.37 10.29
CA ILE A 608 -11.79 -2.36 11.67
C ILE A 608 -11.03 -1.35 12.53
N ALA A 609 -9.69 -1.33 12.44
CA ALA A 609 -8.86 -0.39 13.19
C ALA A 609 -9.14 1.06 12.79
N MET A 610 -9.17 1.35 11.48
CA MET A 610 -9.41 2.68 10.93
C MET A 610 -10.80 3.21 11.32
N LEU A 611 -11.85 2.42 11.14
CA LEU A 611 -13.21 2.79 11.56
C LEU A 611 -13.30 3.02 13.07
N SER A 612 -12.60 2.22 13.86
CA SER A 612 -12.54 2.39 15.32
C SER A 612 -11.83 3.68 15.74
N ALA A 613 -10.85 4.14 14.95
CA ALA A 613 -10.19 5.45 15.11
C ALA A 613 -11.05 6.62 14.59
N GLY A 614 -12.11 6.35 13.83
CA GLY A 614 -12.98 7.38 13.24
C GLY A 614 -12.51 7.86 11.87
N ILE A 615 -11.64 7.08 11.21
CA ILE A 615 -11.19 7.27 9.84
C ILE A 615 -12.22 6.61 8.91
N ASP A 616 -12.60 7.29 7.82
CA ASP A 616 -13.48 6.70 6.81
C ASP A 616 -12.71 5.63 6.03
N ALA A 617 -13.07 4.35 6.21
CA ALA A 617 -12.33 3.23 5.65
C ALA A 617 -13.22 2.26 4.88
N THR A 618 -12.85 2.02 3.63
CA THR A 618 -13.51 1.07 2.73
C THR A 618 -12.52 0.01 2.25
N ILE A 619 -12.94 -1.25 2.28
CA ILE A 619 -12.25 -2.35 1.57
C ILE A 619 -13.07 -2.75 0.35
N ASP A 620 -12.38 -3.02 -0.75
CA ASP A 620 -12.99 -3.52 -1.97
C ASP A 620 -12.29 -4.81 -2.38
N TRP A 621 -13.04 -5.90 -2.42
CA TRP A 621 -12.55 -7.20 -2.88
C TRP A 621 -13.07 -7.46 -4.29
N GLN A 622 -12.23 -7.11 -5.27
CA GLN A 622 -12.54 -7.19 -6.68
C GLN A 622 -12.67 -8.64 -7.14
N TRP A 623 -13.89 -9.06 -7.47
CA TRP A 623 -14.18 -10.39 -7.99
C TRP A 623 -13.47 -10.66 -9.31
N ASP A 624 -12.94 -11.88 -9.43
CA ASP A 624 -12.08 -12.31 -10.54
C ASP A 624 -10.87 -11.36 -10.75
N GLY A 625 -10.46 -10.66 -9.68
CA GLY A 625 -9.26 -9.83 -9.61
C GLY A 625 -8.11 -10.63 -9.01
N GLY A 626 -6.94 -10.54 -9.63
CA GLY A 626 -5.67 -11.03 -9.08
C GLY A 626 -4.95 -9.98 -8.24
N HIS A 627 -3.68 -10.23 -7.95
CA HIS A 627 -2.84 -9.31 -7.18
C HIS A 627 -2.69 -7.96 -7.89
N VAL A 628 -2.83 -6.86 -7.14
CA VAL A 628 -2.87 -5.47 -7.65
C VAL A 628 -3.91 -5.32 -8.77
N PRO A 629 -5.21 -5.47 -8.45
CA PRO A 629 -6.26 -5.44 -9.45
C PRO A 629 -6.34 -4.07 -10.15
N SER A 630 -6.69 -4.10 -11.45
CA SER A 630 -6.94 -2.87 -12.21
C SER A 630 -8.20 -2.16 -11.72
N GLU A 631 -8.19 -0.82 -11.83
CA GLU A 631 -9.38 0.01 -11.66
C GLU A 631 -10.40 -0.32 -12.76
N ILE A 632 -11.65 -0.57 -12.37
CA ILE A 632 -12.70 -1.05 -13.27
C ILE A 632 -14.05 -0.46 -12.89
N LEU A 633 -15.03 -0.68 -13.76
CA LEU A 633 -16.41 -0.28 -13.52
C LEU A 633 -16.57 1.21 -13.21
N GLY A 634 -15.67 2.07 -13.74
CA GLY A 634 -15.69 3.51 -13.53
C GLY A 634 -15.20 3.97 -12.15
N ASP A 635 -14.65 3.09 -11.32
CA ASP A 635 -14.06 3.43 -10.03
C ASP A 635 -12.55 3.62 -10.18
N SER A 636 -12.14 4.80 -10.65
CA SER A 636 -10.73 5.17 -10.74
C SER A 636 -10.19 5.84 -9.47
N LEU A 637 -8.86 5.93 -9.34
CA LEU A 637 -8.22 6.76 -8.31
C LEU A 637 -8.71 8.21 -8.40
N SER A 638 -8.77 8.78 -9.61
CA SER A 638 -9.23 10.16 -9.81
C SER A 638 -10.69 10.35 -9.40
N TYR A 639 -11.58 9.40 -9.72
CA TYR A 639 -12.96 9.44 -9.27
C TYR A 639 -13.05 9.42 -7.75
N TYR A 640 -12.31 8.54 -7.08
CA TYR A 640 -12.36 8.44 -5.63
C TYR A 640 -11.79 9.69 -4.95
N VAL A 641 -10.63 10.19 -5.39
CA VAL A 641 -10.05 11.44 -4.87
C VAL A 641 -11.03 12.61 -5.04
N ASP A 642 -11.64 12.77 -6.21
CA ASP A 642 -12.64 13.82 -6.46
C ASP A 642 -13.89 13.68 -5.59
N LYS A 643 -14.36 12.44 -5.38
CA LYS A 643 -15.48 12.11 -4.49
C LYS A 643 -15.19 12.53 -3.06
N MET A 644 -14.06 12.08 -2.50
CA MET A 644 -13.66 12.42 -1.14
C MET A 644 -13.40 13.92 -0.99
N TYR A 645 -12.86 14.57 -2.03
CA TYR A 645 -12.65 16.01 -2.01
C TYR A 645 -13.99 16.76 -1.93
N GLY A 646 -14.97 16.33 -2.72
CA GLY A 646 -16.33 16.86 -2.68
C GLY A 646 -17.08 16.64 -1.37
N GLU A 647 -16.69 15.62 -0.60
CA GLU A 647 -17.29 15.27 0.69
C GLU A 647 -16.66 16.03 1.86
N TYR A 648 -15.33 16.08 1.93
CA TYR A 648 -14.59 16.59 3.09
C TYR A 648 -14.09 18.02 2.94
N VAL A 649 -14.01 18.55 1.72
CA VAL A 649 -13.49 19.92 1.49
C VAL A 649 -14.63 20.93 1.36
N ASP A 650 -14.68 21.86 2.32
CA ASP A 650 -15.68 22.91 2.38
C ASP A 650 -15.71 23.76 1.10
N GLY A 651 -16.82 23.70 0.37
CA GLY A 651 -17.05 24.49 -0.84
C GLY A 651 -16.62 23.82 -2.14
N ALA A 652 -16.08 22.60 -2.08
CA ALA A 652 -15.84 21.76 -3.26
C ALA A 652 -17.16 21.35 -3.95
N VAL A 653 -17.04 20.90 -5.20
CA VAL A 653 -18.16 20.31 -5.94
C VAL A 653 -18.42 18.92 -5.40
N SER A 654 -19.67 18.61 -5.03
CA SER A 654 -20.05 17.23 -4.68
C SER A 654 -20.09 16.39 -5.95
N ILE A 655 -19.40 15.26 -5.93
CA ILE A 655 -19.21 14.37 -7.08
C ILE A 655 -20.09 13.14 -6.90
N GLU A 656 -20.82 12.79 -7.96
CA GLU A 656 -21.58 11.53 -8.07
C GLU A 656 -21.02 10.76 -9.27
N LYS A 657 -21.01 9.43 -9.20
CA LYS A 657 -20.61 8.57 -10.32
C LYS A 657 -21.47 8.88 -11.54
N ALA A 658 -20.83 9.09 -12.70
CA ALA A 658 -21.54 9.32 -13.96
C ALA A 658 -22.44 8.13 -14.29
N GLU A 659 -23.56 8.35 -15.00
CA GLU A 659 -24.39 7.22 -15.47
C GLU A 659 -23.63 6.37 -16.49
N ALA A 660 -23.70 5.04 -16.34
CA ALA A 660 -23.09 4.11 -17.28
C ALA A 660 -23.54 4.35 -18.72
N GLU A 661 -22.59 4.38 -19.65
CA GLU A 661 -22.91 4.39 -21.07
C GLU A 661 -23.27 2.99 -21.55
N THR A 662 -24.29 2.89 -22.42
CA THR A 662 -24.65 1.60 -23.01
C THR A 662 -23.52 1.11 -23.92
N GLN A 663 -22.92 -0.03 -23.59
CA GLN A 663 -21.95 -0.70 -24.44
C GLN A 663 -22.60 -1.08 -25.79
N THR A 664 -22.11 -0.50 -26.89
CA THR A 664 -22.65 -0.76 -28.24
C THR A 664 -21.78 -1.68 -29.09
N GLU A 665 -20.54 -1.92 -28.68
CA GLU A 665 -19.58 -2.79 -29.36
C GLU A 665 -19.07 -3.82 -28.34
N ASN A 666 -19.00 -5.09 -28.74
CA ASN A 666 -18.40 -6.11 -27.89
C ASN A 666 -16.87 -5.94 -27.86
N GLY A 667 -16.21 -6.42 -26.80
CA GLY A 667 -14.76 -6.51 -26.76
C GLY A 667 -14.19 -7.50 -27.80
N ASP A 668 -12.86 -7.58 -27.86
CA ASP A 668 -12.11 -8.31 -28.90
C ASP A 668 -11.54 -9.66 -28.44
N ALA A 669 -11.83 -10.10 -27.22
CA ALA A 669 -11.35 -11.38 -26.71
C ALA A 669 -11.94 -12.56 -27.49
N THR A 670 -11.13 -13.61 -27.68
CA THR A 670 -11.54 -14.78 -28.48
C THR A 670 -12.12 -15.92 -27.65
N GLU A 671 -11.94 -15.88 -26.33
CA GLU A 671 -12.43 -16.87 -25.37
C GLU A 671 -12.73 -16.21 -24.03
N ALA A 672 -13.68 -16.78 -23.29
CA ALA A 672 -14.02 -16.32 -21.95
C ALA A 672 -12.90 -16.69 -20.97
N THR A 673 -12.60 -15.78 -20.04
CA THR A 673 -11.59 -15.97 -18.99
C THR A 673 -12.19 -15.89 -17.59
N GLY A 674 -13.45 -15.48 -17.47
CA GLY A 674 -14.14 -15.35 -16.19
C GLY A 674 -14.28 -16.67 -15.45
N THR A 675 -14.19 -16.60 -14.13
CA THR A 675 -14.42 -17.75 -13.25
C THR A 675 -15.91 -18.10 -13.19
N ASP A 676 -16.27 -19.37 -13.39
CA ASP A 676 -17.65 -19.85 -13.28
C ASP A 676 -18.03 -20.10 -11.81
N LEU A 677 -18.87 -19.21 -11.26
CA LEU A 677 -19.35 -19.21 -9.88
C LEU A 677 -20.71 -19.93 -9.73
N SER A 678 -21.35 -20.29 -10.86
CA SER A 678 -22.75 -20.72 -10.92
C SER A 678 -23.05 -22.02 -10.17
N SER A 679 -22.02 -22.78 -9.81
CA SER A 679 -22.16 -24.06 -9.11
C SER A 679 -22.37 -23.94 -7.60
N TRP A 680 -22.01 -22.79 -7.01
CA TRP A 680 -21.99 -22.58 -5.56
C TRP A 680 -22.60 -21.24 -5.11
N VAL A 681 -22.66 -20.23 -5.98
CA VAL A 681 -23.45 -19.01 -5.72
C VAL A 681 -24.94 -19.30 -5.92
N ASP A 682 -25.79 -18.94 -4.95
CA ASP A 682 -27.24 -18.82 -5.14
C ASP A 682 -27.56 -17.44 -5.73
N TYR A 683 -27.85 -17.43 -7.03
CA TYR A 683 -28.28 -16.25 -7.80
C TYR A 683 -29.73 -16.39 -8.28
N SER A 684 -30.56 -17.18 -7.56
CA SER A 684 -31.98 -17.33 -7.91
C SER A 684 -32.77 -16.01 -7.85
N ASP A 685 -32.25 -15.04 -7.10
CA ASP A 685 -32.54 -13.62 -7.20
C ASP A 685 -31.22 -12.86 -7.39
N ILE A 686 -30.98 -12.34 -8.60
CA ILE A 686 -29.71 -11.67 -8.96
C ILE A 686 -29.48 -10.37 -8.19
N SER A 687 -30.51 -9.83 -7.55
CA SER A 687 -30.42 -8.64 -6.69
C SER A 687 -30.07 -8.96 -5.24
N SER A 688 -29.87 -10.25 -4.91
CA SER A 688 -29.57 -10.73 -3.56
C SER A 688 -28.86 -12.08 -3.64
N VAL A 689 -27.60 -12.08 -4.08
CA VAL A 689 -26.79 -13.31 -4.13
C VAL A 689 -26.38 -13.78 -2.73
N SER A 690 -26.08 -15.08 -2.61
CA SER A 690 -25.51 -15.64 -1.37
C SER A 690 -24.69 -16.90 -1.65
N PHE A 691 -23.76 -17.20 -0.76
CA PHE A 691 -22.92 -18.41 -0.78
C PHE A 691 -22.45 -18.73 0.65
N SER A 692 -21.87 -19.92 0.84
CA SER A 692 -21.38 -20.31 2.17
C SER A 692 -19.97 -19.78 2.42
N LEU A 693 -19.58 -19.73 3.70
CA LEU A 693 -18.20 -19.45 4.09
C LEU A 693 -17.21 -20.45 3.45
N ALA A 694 -17.56 -21.73 3.43
CA ALA A 694 -16.75 -22.78 2.82
C ALA A 694 -16.50 -22.52 1.32
N ASP A 695 -17.51 -22.04 0.59
CA ASP A 695 -17.35 -21.69 -0.83
C ASP A 695 -16.46 -20.44 -1.01
N ALA A 696 -16.60 -19.43 -0.14
CA ALA A 696 -15.78 -18.22 -0.17
C ALA A 696 -14.30 -18.53 0.09
N VAL A 697 -14.00 -19.31 1.13
CA VAL A 697 -12.61 -19.71 1.44
C VAL A 697 -12.04 -20.61 0.36
N SER A 698 -12.83 -21.53 -0.23
CA SER A 698 -12.37 -22.37 -1.33
C SER A 698 -12.08 -21.58 -2.61
N TYR A 699 -12.89 -20.56 -2.90
CA TYR A 699 -12.60 -19.60 -3.99
C TYR A 699 -11.29 -18.86 -3.73
N ARG A 700 -11.05 -18.44 -2.48
CA ARG A 700 -9.83 -17.77 -2.05
C ARG A 700 -8.59 -18.65 -2.17
N THR A 701 -8.60 -19.84 -1.58
CA THR A 701 -7.46 -20.77 -1.56
C THR A 701 -7.11 -21.33 -2.93
N ASN A 702 -8.05 -21.35 -3.88
CA ASN A 702 -7.75 -21.69 -5.27
C ASN A 702 -6.78 -20.69 -5.93
N GLY A 703 -6.69 -19.46 -5.41
CA GLY A 703 -5.71 -18.44 -5.81
C GLY A 703 -4.45 -18.36 -4.95
N ALA A 704 -4.27 -19.25 -3.98
CA ALA A 704 -3.14 -19.23 -3.04
C ALA A 704 -1.77 -19.23 -3.75
N SER A 705 -0.89 -18.29 -3.40
CA SER A 705 0.46 -18.17 -3.97
C SER A 705 1.58 -18.45 -2.96
N LYS A 706 1.34 -18.20 -1.67
CA LYS A 706 2.30 -18.37 -0.56
C LYS A 706 2.21 -19.72 0.16
N THR A 707 3.33 -20.22 0.69
CA THR A 707 3.38 -21.40 1.59
C THR A 707 3.02 -21.03 3.03
N ILE A 708 3.04 -22.00 3.95
CA ILE A 708 2.99 -21.77 5.40
C ILE A 708 4.35 -22.07 6.04
N PRO A 709 4.95 -21.15 6.81
CA PRO A 709 4.61 -19.72 6.93
C PRO A 709 4.87 -18.98 5.59
N GLY A 710 4.11 -17.93 5.32
CA GLY A 710 4.07 -17.24 4.02
C GLY A 710 4.86 -15.93 3.95
N PHE A 711 5.22 -15.35 5.10
CA PHE A 711 5.90 -14.05 5.19
C PHE A 711 7.21 -14.19 5.95
N ASP A 712 7.18 -14.65 7.21
CA ASP A 712 8.39 -15.05 7.92
C ASP A 712 8.77 -16.48 7.54
N VAL A 713 9.32 -16.63 6.33
CA VAL A 713 9.48 -17.93 5.69
C VAL A 713 10.69 -18.64 6.28
N MET A 714 10.56 -19.94 6.54
CA MET A 714 11.64 -20.77 7.11
C MET A 714 12.96 -20.73 6.34
N ASP A 715 13.03 -20.27 5.09
CA ASP A 715 14.26 -20.19 4.29
C ASP A 715 14.69 -18.76 3.96
N TYR A 716 14.14 -17.76 4.66
CA TYR A 716 14.23 -16.33 4.36
C TYR A 716 13.60 -15.97 2.99
N GLY A 717 12.38 -15.44 3.04
CA GLY A 717 11.59 -14.93 1.93
C GLY A 717 11.69 -13.41 1.77
N GLN A 718 10.91 -12.85 0.84
CA GLN A 718 10.99 -11.44 0.43
C GLN A 718 10.81 -10.45 1.59
N GLU A 719 9.93 -10.76 2.54
CA GLU A 719 9.63 -9.93 3.70
C GLU A 719 10.65 -10.05 4.83
N ASP A 720 11.41 -11.15 4.92
CA ASP A 720 12.46 -11.33 5.94
C ASP A 720 13.63 -10.37 5.76
N TYR A 721 13.88 -9.96 4.51
CA TYR A 721 14.89 -8.96 4.18
C TYR A 721 14.47 -7.53 4.55
N VAL A 722 13.22 -7.29 4.91
CA VAL A 722 12.78 -5.97 5.39
C VAL A 722 13.35 -5.68 6.77
N PHE A 723 13.58 -6.74 7.54
CA PHE A 723 14.00 -6.67 8.93
C PHE A 723 15.46 -7.08 9.12
N GLY A 724 16.31 -6.91 8.10
CA GLY A 724 17.76 -7.04 8.22
C GLY A 724 18.38 -6.01 9.17
N ASP A 725 19.71 -6.05 9.27
CA ASP A 725 20.53 -5.00 9.87
C ASP A 725 21.86 -4.86 9.13
N SER A 726 22.70 -3.92 9.59
CA SER A 726 24.00 -3.63 8.98
C SER A 726 24.95 -4.83 8.84
N ASP A 727 24.76 -5.90 9.63
CA ASP A 727 25.56 -7.13 9.61
C ASP A 727 24.85 -8.30 8.87
N SER A 728 23.52 -8.36 8.88
CA SER A 728 22.69 -9.45 8.33
C SER A 728 21.50 -8.93 7.53
N ASP A 729 21.49 -9.21 6.22
CA ASP A 729 20.49 -8.73 5.25
C ASP A 729 19.06 -9.31 5.42
N ALA A 730 18.90 -10.38 6.21
CA ALA A 730 17.60 -10.98 6.48
C ALA A 730 17.59 -11.61 7.88
N ARG A 731 16.46 -11.48 8.57
CA ARG A 731 16.24 -12.03 9.92
C ARG A 731 14.80 -12.49 10.06
N HIS A 732 14.57 -13.58 10.78
CA HIS A 732 13.23 -13.95 11.23
C HIS A 732 12.71 -12.93 12.24
N TRP A 733 11.40 -12.67 12.24
CA TRP A 733 10.82 -11.49 12.91
C TRP A 733 9.45 -11.73 13.56
N SER A 734 8.75 -12.81 13.24
CA SER A 734 7.42 -13.13 13.74
C SER A 734 7.50 -13.79 15.12
N GLU A 735 7.28 -13.00 16.17
CA GLU A 735 7.20 -13.50 17.55
C GLU A 735 6.11 -14.57 17.72
N LYS A 736 5.00 -14.43 16.99
CA LYS A 736 3.86 -15.34 17.05
C LYS A 736 4.15 -16.68 16.38
N LEU A 737 4.85 -16.66 15.26
CA LEU A 737 5.33 -17.89 14.65
C LEU A 737 6.33 -18.61 15.57
N LEU A 738 7.29 -17.87 16.16
CA LEU A 738 8.24 -18.46 17.10
C LEU A 738 7.54 -19.08 18.33
N GLU A 739 6.53 -18.39 18.89
CA GLU A 739 5.73 -18.90 20.00
C GLU A 739 5.11 -20.28 19.68
N VAL A 740 4.49 -20.41 18.49
CA VAL A 740 3.93 -21.68 18.01
C VAL A 740 5.00 -22.75 17.81
N LEU A 741 6.14 -22.39 17.19
CA LEU A 741 7.24 -23.32 16.98
C LEU A 741 7.84 -23.83 18.31
N GLU A 742 7.88 -23.00 19.35
CA GLU A 742 8.37 -23.40 20.67
C GLU A 742 7.37 -24.26 21.44
N GLU A 743 6.09 -23.87 21.47
CA GLU A 743 5.06 -24.57 22.23
C GLU A 743 4.80 -25.98 21.68
N HIS A 744 4.80 -26.12 20.36
CA HIS A 744 4.44 -27.37 19.67
C HIS A 744 5.65 -28.14 19.11
N ALA A 745 6.86 -27.82 19.61
CA ALA A 745 8.11 -28.42 19.14
C ALA A 745 8.12 -29.95 19.17
N ASP A 746 7.40 -30.61 20.09
CA ASP A 746 7.39 -32.07 20.20
C ASP A 746 6.68 -32.77 19.03
N VAL A 747 5.65 -32.13 18.46
CA VAL A 747 4.94 -32.61 17.27
C VAL A 747 5.63 -32.14 16.00
N LEU A 748 5.90 -30.83 15.91
CA LEU A 748 6.45 -30.20 14.71
C LEU A 748 7.84 -30.73 14.36
N SER A 749 8.69 -30.98 15.35
CA SER A 749 10.02 -31.57 15.10
C SER A 749 9.97 -32.99 14.55
N GLU A 750 8.99 -33.81 14.94
CA GLU A 750 8.83 -35.16 14.39
C GLU A 750 8.44 -35.09 12.91
N LEU A 751 7.48 -34.22 12.58
CA LEU A 751 6.99 -34.02 11.21
C LEU A 751 8.10 -33.46 10.30
N PHE A 752 8.70 -32.34 10.67
CA PHE A 752 9.77 -31.67 9.90
C PHE A 752 10.95 -32.61 9.61
N ASN A 753 11.44 -33.29 10.65
CA ASN A 753 12.60 -34.18 10.51
C ASN A 753 12.26 -35.49 9.75
N SER A 754 10.98 -35.78 9.54
CA SER A 754 10.51 -36.94 8.77
C SER A 754 10.15 -36.61 7.31
N GLY A 755 9.82 -35.34 7.04
CA GLY A 755 9.38 -34.80 5.75
C GLY A 755 10.49 -34.30 4.84
N ASN A 756 11.66 -33.94 5.40
CA ASN A 756 12.85 -33.51 4.65
C ASN A 756 13.67 -34.63 3.99
#